data_AF-A0A9P5DMN2-F1
#
_entry.id   AF-A0A9P5DMN2-F1
#
_cell.length_a   1.000
_cell.length_b   1.000
_cell.length_c   1.000
_cell.angle_alpha   90.00
_cell.angle_beta   90.00
_cell.angle_gamma   90.00
#
_symmetry.space_group_name_H-M   'P 1'
#
loop_
_entity.id
_entity.type
_entity.pdbx_description
1 polymer ?
#
loop_
_entity_poly.entity_id
_entity_poly.type
_entity_poly.pdbx_seq_one_letter_code
_entity_poly.pdbx_strand_id
1 'polypeptide(L)'
;MSTGLPLRLLCYDNGTFSVIAPVAHHVTSFDILSYTWGSEVAPYNCGLGGVTWDIKINPEKLEDIKRLMVAADIKYLWTDCLCINQTDENEKSAEIPKMFEYYRSAERCHLLMDMEEAWIPQEIVDDLKFLDHVLYHMRGAALASEAIGLTDNVINLLTHWGNTTWKFDIAQSSVRSAAIDMGVINCYSTCIKRVTSLFDNAYFTRVWTFQEMILGKNITMWGANAKSIFYIGQLHTWMDLAIECADKAFKLNDWIENGRFFKTAGVNAILRVIGEDILSLVSLRTQVKGINSARTDIINGGSYWWRENYKGISNIFSAISLRPRKCRDTADIFRGLLGIFNGLFTEDEVNAKLSGKDITFISFNFFKKLSTETGLAWTKLGVTSKARESGWNWIPLVESDNQVVSTDCFAGVLNLGRLKKEGRAKTLAMTGLIGTPRKFMKIRLSQGKGEFQFIFKGCNCGKKIKTGLISRELIPTYDQPRDVVKDETGRTLVQCATILGAIIDPGCDDLVKYRRKLIEKLQPIWETTDPSAKPVGWEDRSVSGTAWEHPNVVGFRVHNFSMNYRMTSMKKCGSRLANGSTANITCHVSVNCGCSIVAPFALIFEAITAVQGSSLGETAAKSDDDDRIVLQDGLGLVQVGDVGKAFDLVAFSGNIQAHKLYSASCRKNKENETIVHEVPLPSGRALVREEFTHAATDIMKDYGYVYTGGSGNLLLSRKHRLDPYKIVGVCIDEFIPNKNGEQTVAIR
;
A
#
# COMPACT_ATOMS: atom_id res chain seq x y z
N MET A 1 12.59 -37.67 -17.55
CA MET A 1 11.90 -36.79 -16.58
C MET A 1 12.97 -35.95 -15.93
N SER A 2 12.86 -34.62 -15.96
CA SER A 2 13.79 -33.73 -15.24
C SER A 2 13.77 -34.16 -13.76
N THR A 3 14.94 -34.39 -13.17
CA THR A 3 15.08 -34.92 -11.81
C THR A 3 14.65 -33.93 -10.72
N GLY A 4 14.23 -32.70 -11.07
CA GLY A 4 13.87 -31.64 -10.11
C GLY A 4 15.03 -31.12 -9.28
N LEU A 5 16.22 -31.71 -9.44
CA LEU A 5 17.43 -31.39 -8.71
C LEU A 5 18.10 -30.15 -9.30
N PRO A 6 18.61 -29.23 -8.46
CA PRO A 6 19.46 -28.14 -8.90
C PRO A 6 20.77 -28.60 -9.52
N LEU A 7 21.49 -27.71 -10.22
CA LEU A 7 22.84 -28.02 -10.73
C LEU A 7 23.82 -28.35 -9.59
N ARG A 8 23.68 -27.67 -8.46
CA ARG A 8 24.60 -27.75 -7.31
C ARG A 8 23.86 -27.65 -5.99
N LEU A 9 24.42 -28.29 -4.96
CA LEU A 9 23.97 -28.20 -3.57
C LEU A 9 25.18 -27.97 -2.65
N LEU A 10 25.00 -27.16 -1.61
CA LEU A 10 25.92 -27.09 -0.49
C LEU A 10 25.71 -28.33 0.39
N CYS A 11 26.77 -29.12 0.53
CA CYS A 11 26.83 -30.33 1.33
C CYS A 11 27.57 -30.07 2.64
N TYR A 12 26.99 -30.52 3.75
CA TYR A 12 27.66 -30.64 5.04
C TYR A 12 27.83 -32.12 5.39
N ASP A 13 29.08 -32.59 5.42
CA ASP A 13 29.41 -33.98 5.72
C ASP A 13 30.67 -34.03 6.60
N ASN A 14 30.59 -34.77 7.71
CA ASN A 14 31.70 -34.99 8.64
C ASN A 14 32.43 -33.69 9.08
N GLY A 15 31.69 -32.61 9.35
CA GLY A 15 32.26 -31.34 9.79
C GLY A 15 32.82 -30.47 8.68
N THR A 16 32.70 -30.89 7.41
CA THR A 16 33.23 -30.16 6.25
C THR A 16 32.11 -29.68 5.33
N PHE A 17 32.32 -28.51 4.72
CA PHE A 17 31.38 -27.91 3.76
C PHE A 17 31.97 -27.96 2.34
N SER A 18 31.16 -28.39 1.38
CA SER A 18 31.55 -28.42 -0.04
C SER A 18 30.33 -28.25 -0.94
N VAL A 19 30.51 -27.73 -2.16
CA VAL A 19 29.47 -27.64 -3.18
C VAL A 19 29.62 -28.81 -4.13
N ILE A 20 28.55 -29.58 -4.31
CA ILE A 20 28.56 -30.83 -5.07
C ILE A 20 27.51 -30.83 -6.18
N ALA A 21 27.72 -31.65 -7.21
CA ALA A 21 26.69 -31.96 -8.20
C ALA A 21 25.77 -33.09 -7.66
N PRO A 22 24.47 -32.85 -7.43
CA PRO A 22 23.62 -33.79 -6.70
C PRO A 22 23.45 -35.14 -7.39
N VAL A 23 23.44 -35.16 -8.72
CA VAL A 23 23.32 -36.41 -9.51
C VAL A 23 24.51 -37.33 -9.28
N ALA A 24 25.73 -36.78 -9.24
CA ALA A 24 26.95 -37.57 -9.04
C ALA A 24 27.05 -38.16 -7.61
N HIS A 25 26.30 -37.60 -6.66
CA HIS A 25 26.29 -38.02 -5.26
C HIS A 25 25.00 -38.75 -4.86
N HIS A 26 24.17 -39.16 -5.84
CA HIS A 26 22.91 -39.86 -5.62
C HIS A 26 21.97 -39.15 -4.60
N VAL A 27 21.95 -37.82 -4.63
CA VAL A 27 21.08 -37.04 -3.75
C VAL A 27 19.62 -37.25 -4.12
N THR A 28 18.80 -37.64 -3.15
CA THR A 28 17.35 -37.88 -3.34
C THR A 28 16.47 -36.81 -2.73
N SER A 29 16.96 -36.05 -1.75
CA SER A 29 16.27 -34.92 -1.12
C SER A 29 17.25 -33.82 -0.74
N PHE A 30 16.74 -32.60 -0.64
CA PHE A 30 17.49 -31.41 -0.26
C PHE A 30 16.55 -30.37 0.37
N ASP A 31 17.11 -29.50 1.19
CA ASP A 31 16.42 -28.32 1.71
C ASP A 31 16.82 -27.08 0.92
N ILE A 32 16.02 -26.01 1.04
CA ILE A 32 16.26 -24.75 0.34
C ILE A 32 16.29 -23.56 1.29
N LEU A 33 17.16 -22.59 1.02
CA LEU A 33 17.30 -21.37 1.81
C LEU A 33 16.72 -20.15 1.08
N SER A 34 15.98 -19.32 1.82
CA SER A 34 15.56 -17.98 1.43
C SER A 34 16.01 -16.97 2.49
N TYR A 35 16.62 -15.86 2.05
CA TYR A 35 17.32 -14.94 2.94
C TYR A 35 17.64 -13.61 2.25
N THR A 36 18.14 -12.65 3.02
CA THR A 36 18.70 -11.41 2.45
C THR A 36 20.21 -11.51 2.34
N TRP A 37 20.75 -11.15 1.17
CA TRP A 37 22.21 -11.16 0.94
C TRP A 37 22.94 -10.07 1.74
N GLY A 38 22.21 -9.04 2.19
CA GLY A 38 22.78 -7.85 2.80
C GLY A 38 23.45 -6.93 1.79
N SER A 39 24.40 -6.14 2.28
CA SER A 39 25.20 -5.23 1.46
C SER A 39 26.20 -6.02 0.61
N GLU A 40 26.38 -5.60 -0.66
CA GLU A 40 27.37 -6.23 -1.53
C GLU A 40 28.79 -5.99 -1.00
N VAL A 41 29.62 -7.03 -1.05
CA VAL A 41 31.05 -6.98 -0.71
C VAL A 41 31.90 -7.18 -1.97
N ALA A 42 33.18 -6.82 -1.89
CA ALA A 42 34.13 -7.11 -2.96
C ALA A 42 34.16 -8.62 -3.25
N PRO A 43 34.24 -9.05 -4.52
CA PRO A 43 34.32 -10.46 -4.87
C PRO A 43 35.50 -11.14 -4.17
N TYR A 44 35.29 -12.35 -3.66
CA TYR A 44 36.33 -13.14 -3.02
C TYR A 44 36.12 -14.63 -3.23
N ASN A 45 37.21 -15.38 -3.15
CA ASN A 45 37.17 -16.83 -3.11
C ASN A 45 36.79 -17.29 -1.69
N CYS A 46 35.71 -18.04 -1.57
CA CYS A 46 35.19 -18.48 -0.26
C CYS A 46 35.88 -19.72 0.32
N GLY A 47 36.84 -20.32 -0.41
CA GLY A 47 37.61 -21.48 0.02
C GLY A 47 36.82 -22.79 0.12
N LEU A 48 35.55 -22.82 -0.30
CA LEU A 48 34.73 -24.02 -0.27
C LEU A 48 35.06 -24.94 -1.45
N GLY A 49 35.25 -26.22 -1.16
CA GLY A 49 35.46 -27.23 -2.21
C GLY A 49 34.30 -27.24 -3.21
N GLY A 50 34.59 -27.33 -4.50
CA GLY A 50 33.58 -27.31 -5.57
C GLY A 50 33.10 -25.93 -6.02
N VAL A 51 33.58 -24.85 -5.39
CA VAL A 51 33.37 -23.46 -5.84
C VAL A 51 34.65 -22.93 -6.47
N THR A 52 34.64 -22.69 -7.78
CA THR A 52 35.81 -22.21 -8.55
C THR A 52 35.69 -20.76 -9.02
N TRP A 53 34.60 -20.08 -8.65
CA TRP A 53 34.32 -18.67 -8.97
C TRP A 53 34.29 -17.83 -7.69
N ASP A 54 34.40 -16.51 -7.84
CA ASP A 54 34.28 -15.57 -6.73
C ASP A 54 32.81 -15.34 -6.36
N ILE A 55 32.55 -15.17 -5.06
CA ILE A 55 31.21 -14.85 -4.54
C ILE A 55 31.17 -13.41 -4.01
N LYS A 56 29.96 -12.85 -3.93
CA LYS A 56 29.70 -11.44 -3.53
C LYS A 56 28.80 -11.29 -2.31
N ILE A 57 28.70 -12.33 -1.49
CA ILE A 57 27.92 -12.36 -0.25
C ILE A 57 28.81 -12.03 0.95
N ASN A 58 28.30 -11.29 1.93
CA ASN A 58 29.05 -11.01 3.15
C ASN A 58 29.55 -12.33 3.80
N PRO A 59 30.85 -12.46 4.13
CA PRO A 59 31.40 -13.65 4.79
C PRO A 59 30.65 -14.07 6.07
N GLU A 60 30.17 -13.11 6.87
CA GLU A 60 29.37 -13.39 8.07
C GLU A 60 28.03 -14.05 7.70
N LYS A 61 27.42 -13.62 6.59
CA LYS A 61 26.18 -14.24 6.10
C LYS A 61 26.44 -15.65 5.59
N LEU A 62 27.56 -15.91 4.91
CA LEU A 62 27.96 -17.26 4.55
C LEU A 62 28.15 -18.15 5.79
N GLU A 63 28.70 -17.61 6.87
CA GLU A 63 28.82 -18.32 8.14
C GLU A 63 27.45 -18.58 8.79
N ASP A 64 26.49 -17.64 8.71
CA ASP A 64 25.11 -17.89 9.15
C ASP A 64 24.47 -19.07 8.40
N ILE A 65 24.71 -19.20 7.09
CA ILE A 65 24.21 -20.31 6.27
C ILE A 65 24.78 -21.64 6.77
N LYS A 66 26.09 -21.69 7.07
CA LYS A 66 26.73 -22.90 7.63
C LYS A 66 26.19 -23.22 9.01
N ARG A 67 26.07 -22.23 9.89
CA ARG A 67 25.49 -22.37 11.23
C ARG A 67 24.05 -22.88 11.15
N LEU A 68 23.27 -22.41 10.19
CA LEU A 68 21.91 -22.93 9.92
C LEU A 68 21.94 -24.41 9.58
N MET A 69 22.80 -24.83 8.64
CA MET A 69 22.87 -26.24 8.27
C MET A 69 23.22 -27.14 9.46
N VAL A 70 24.12 -26.70 10.33
CA VAL A 70 24.46 -27.44 11.56
C VAL A 70 23.28 -27.46 12.53
N ALA A 71 22.66 -26.30 12.79
CA ALA A 71 21.58 -26.18 13.78
C ALA A 71 20.29 -26.90 13.36
N ALA A 72 20.03 -26.97 12.05
CA ALA A 72 18.83 -27.59 11.49
C ALA A 72 19.07 -29.03 10.96
N ASP A 73 20.28 -29.58 11.18
CA ASP A 73 20.72 -30.91 10.72
C ASP A 73 20.50 -31.12 9.22
N ILE A 74 20.94 -30.15 8.42
CA ILE A 74 20.76 -30.14 6.96
C ILE A 74 22.03 -30.68 6.30
N LYS A 75 21.90 -31.84 5.65
CA LYS A 75 22.99 -32.42 4.86
C LYS A 75 23.19 -31.73 3.52
N TYR A 76 22.10 -31.47 2.78
CA TYR A 76 22.14 -30.85 1.45
C TYR A 76 21.22 -29.63 1.40
N LEU A 77 21.80 -28.46 1.14
CA LEU A 77 21.10 -27.18 1.09
C LEU A 77 21.29 -26.51 -0.27
N TRP A 78 20.21 -26.04 -0.88
CA TRP A 78 20.29 -25.11 -2.00
C TRP A 78 20.29 -23.66 -1.50
N THR A 79 21.27 -22.89 -1.93
CA THR A 79 21.33 -21.44 -1.73
C THR A 79 21.85 -20.76 -3.00
N ASP A 80 21.14 -19.74 -3.46
CA ASP A 80 21.41 -19.05 -4.72
C ASP A 80 22.84 -18.52 -4.86
N CYS A 81 23.47 -18.05 -3.77
CA CYS A 81 24.81 -17.47 -3.81
C CYS A 81 25.94 -18.47 -4.07
N LEU A 82 25.73 -19.76 -3.81
CA LEU A 82 26.72 -20.83 -3.98
C LEU A 82 26.30 -21.87 -5.02
N CYS A 83 24.99 -22.12 -5.15
CA CYS A 83 24.47 -23.12 -6.07
C CYS A 83 24.30 -22.59 -7.49
N ILE A 84 24.38 -21.27 -7.68
CA ILE A 84 24.43 -20.61 -8.99
C ILE A 84 25.75 -19.84 -9.08
N ASN A 85 26.45 -19.95 -10.21
CA ASN A 85 27.62 -19.14 -10.50
C ASN A 85 27.14 -17.72 -10.84
N GLN A 86 27.18 -16.86 -9.83
CA GLN A 86 26.70 -15.47 -9.93
C GLN A 86 27.55 -14.58 -10.86
N THR A 87 28.67 -15.09 -11.36
CA THR A 87 29.54 -14.42 -12.34
C THR A 87 29.27 -14.84 -13.79
N ASP A 88 28.46 -15.89 -14.00
CA ASP A 88 28.05 -16.38 -15.31
C ASP A 88 26.58 -16.00 -15.58
N GLU A 89 26.38 -14.99 -16.42
CA GLU A 89 25.03 -14.53 -16.78
C GLU A 89 24.24 -15.57 -17.58
N ASN A 90 24.89 -16.46 -18.34
CA ASN A 90 24.19 -17.53 -19.05
C ASN A 90 23.62 -18.54 -18.06
N GLU A 91 24.43 -18.95 -17.08
CA GLU A 91 23.98 -19.85 -16.03
C GLU A 91 22.84 -19.23 -15.21
N LYS A 92 22.98 -17.97 -14.80
CA LYS A 92 21.92 -17.26 -14.06
C LYS A 92 20.61 -17.20 -14.86
N SER A 93 20.67 -16.83 -16.14
CA SER A 93 19.49 -16.79 -17.01
C SER A 93 18.83 -18.16 -17.19
N ALA A 94 19.61 -19.25 -17.16
CA ALA A 94 19.10 -20.61 -17.25
C ALA A 94 18.50 -21.14 -15.93
N GLU A 95 19.08 -20.77 -14.78
CA GLU A 95 18.69 -21.30 -13.47
C GLU A 95 17.55 -20.52 -12.79
N ILE A 96 17.47 -19.20 -12.99
CA ILE A 96 16.41 -18.37 -12.37
C ILE A 96 14.99 -18.86 -12.73
N PRO A 97 14.66 -19.17 -14.00
CA PRO A 97 13.33 -19.70 -14.35
C PRO A 97 13.02 -21.06 -13.71
N LYS A 98 14.04 -21.85 -13.33
CA LYS A 98 13.88 -23.18 -12.73
C LYS A 98 13.64 -23.13 -11.22
N MET A 99 13.70 -21.94 -10.59
CA MET A 99 13.44 -21.78 -9.15
C MET A 99 12.12 -22.38 -8.71
N PHE A 100 11.07 -22.36 -9.56
CA PHE A 100 9.82 -23.05 -9.24
C PHE A 100 10.05 -24.54 -8.93
N GLU A 101 10.77 -25.25 -9.78
CA GLU A 101 11.03 -26.68 -9.61
C GLU A 101 11.95 -26.94 -8.41
N TYR A 102 12.90 -26.05 -8.10
CA TYR A 102 13.76 -26.19 -6.92
C TYR A 102 12.97 -26.03 -5.62
N TYR A 103 12.20 -24.95 -5.49
CA TYR A 103 11.37 -24.73 -4.31
C TYR A 103 10.27 -25.79 -4.17
N ARG A 104 9.75 -26.30 -5.28
CA ARG A 104 8.78 -27.39 -5.28
C ARG A 104 9.38 -28.73 -4.89
N SER A 105 10.61 -29.02 -5.32
CA SER A 105 11.30 -30.30 -5.08
C SER A 105 11.96 -30.37 -3.71
N ALA A 106 12.28 -29.22 -3.12
CA ALA A 106 12.85 -29.14 -1.77
C ALA A 106 11.88 -29.71 -0.72
N GLU A 107 12.45 -30.38 0.28
CA GLU A 107 11.70 -30.99 1.38
C GLU A 107 11.21 -29.92 2.38
N ARG A 108 12.12 -29.02 2.76
CA ARG A 108 11.84 -27.87 3.62
C ARG A 108 12.44 -26.60 3.02
N CYS A 109 11.75 -25.49 3.24
CA CYS A 109 12.27 -24.16 2.97
C CYS A 109 12.59 -23.46 4.30
N HIS A 110 13.80 -22.91 4.41
CA HIS A 110 14.27 -22.20 5.59
C HIS A 110 14.37 -20.71 5.28
N LEU A 111 13.68 -19.88 6.07
CA LEU A 111 13.85 -18.42 6.02
C LEU A 111 14.88 -18.02 7.06
N LEU A 112 15.93 -17.34 6.63
CA LEU A 112 16.98 -16.82 7.51
C LEU A 112 16.92 -15.30 7.57
N MET A 113 16.74 -14.77 8.78
CA MET A 113 16.50 -13.36 9.04
C MET A 113 17.49 -12.82 10.07
N ASP A 114 17.91 -11.57 9.90
CA ASP A 114 18.71 -10.87 10.91
C ASP A 114 17.80 -10.47 12.09
N MET A 115 18.11 -10.99 13.28
CA MET A 115 17.32 -10.77 14.49
C MET A 115 18.23 -10.72 15.72
N GLU A 116 18.05 -9.71 16.57
CA GLU A 116 18.87 -9.55 17.78
C GLU A 116 18.60 -10.63 18.83
N GLU A 117 17.34 -11.08 18.95
CA GLU A 117 16.91 -12.05 19.95
C GLU A 117 15.88 -13.04 19.39
N ALA A 118 15.75 -14.19 20.05
CA ALA A 118 14.77 -15.21 19.70
C ALA A 118 13.39 -14.83 20.23
N TRP A 119 12.37 -14.91 19.36
CA TRP A 119 10.97 -14.84 19.75
C TRP A 119 10.32 -16.18 19.45
N ILE A 120 9.79 -16.85 20.47
CA ILE A 120 9.17 -18.16 20.35
C ILE A 120 7.66 -17.93 20.10
N PRO A 121 7.12 -18.32 18.92
CA PRO A 121 5.71 -18.04 18.59
C PRO A 121 4.73 -18.66 19.58
N GLN A 122 5.05 -19.84 20.11
CA GLN A 122 4.18 -20.54 21.06
C GLN A 122 4.00 -19.74 22.36
N GLU A 123 5.05 -19.09 22.85
CA GLU A 123 4.95 -18.20 24.02
C GLU A 123 4.00 -17.03 23.73
N ILE A 124 4.11 -16.44 22.53
CA ILE A 124 3.21 -15.36 22.11
C ILE A 124 1.76 -15.86 22.02
N VAL A 125 1.53 -17.06 21.48
CA VAL A 125 0.19 -17.68 21.43
C VAL A 125 -0.37 -17.85 22.85
N ASP A 126 0.44 -18.34 23.77
CA ASP A 126 0.02 -18.59 25.15
C ASP A 126 -0.24 -17.28 25.89
N ASP A 127 0.56 -16.24 25.65
CA ASP A 127 0.35 -14.88 26.15
C ASP A 127 -0.97 -14.27 25.63
N LEU A 128 -1.26 -14.43 24.33
CA LEU A 128 -2.51 -13.93 23.75
C LEU A 128 -3.74 -14.68 24.30
N LYS A 129 -3.63 -15.99 24.58
CA LYS A 129 -4.68 -16.77 25.25
C LYS A 129 -4.86 -16.35 26.71
N PHE A 130 -3.74 -16.11 27.40
CA PHE A 130 -3.73 -15.55 28.75
C PHE A 130 -4.47 -14.20 28.79
N LEU A 131 -4.22 -13.32 27.82
CA LEU A 131 -4.95 -12.06 27.70
C LEU A 131 -6.46 -12.31 27.53
N ASP A 132 -6.87 -13.17 26.61
CA ASP A 132 -8.30 -13.50 26.43
C ASP A 132 -8.95 -14.00 27.73
N HIS A 133 -8.25 -14.86 28.47
CA HIS A 133 -8.72 -15.37 29.77
C HIS A 133 -8.86 -14.24 30.81
N VAL A 134 -7.87 -13.34 30.90
CA VAL A 134 -7.91 -12.20 31.80
C VAL A 134 -9.05 -11.24 31.45
N LEU A 135 -9.18 -10.87 30.17
CA LEU A 135 -10.24 -9.95 29.70
C LEU A 135 -11.64 -10.52 29.94
N TYR A 136 -11.80 -11.85 29.91
CA TYR A 136 -13.07 -12.51 30.19
C TYR A 136 -13.47 -12.46 31.68
N HIS A 137 -12.52 -12.67 32.59
CA HIS A 137 -12.78 -12.76 34.04
C HIS A 137 -12.67 -11.43 34.78
N MET A 138 -11.77 -10.54 34.36
CA MET A 138 -11.66 -9.19 34.90
C MET A 138 -12.63 -8.27 34.19
N ARG A 139 -13.45 -7.50 34.91
CA ARG A 139 -14.29 -6.45 34.32
C ARG A 139 -13.69 -5.07 34.56
N GLY A 140 -13.20 -4.43 33.51
CA GLY A 140 -12.80 -3.02 33.54
C GLY A 140 -11.64 -2.72 34.50
N ALA A 141 -11.89 -1.94 35.56
CA ALA A 141 -10.88 -1.49 36.51
C ALA A 141 -10.78 -2.38 37.78
N ALA A 142 -11.38 -3.57 37.76
CA ALA A 142 -11.31 -4.52 38.87
C ALA A 142 -9.85 -4.91 39.18
N LEU A 143 -9.53 -5.09 40.47
CA LEU A 143 -8.24 -5.63 40.88
C LEU A 143 -8.17 -7.12 40.49
N ALA A 144 -7.02 -7.54 39.94
CA ALA A 144 -6.81 -8.93 39.55
C ALA A 144 -7.03 -9.91 40.72
N SER A 145 -6.62 -9.53 41.94
CA SER A 145 -6.81 -10.31 43.16
C SER A 145 -8.26 -10.48 43.60
N GLU A 146 -9.17 -9.65 43.08
CA GLU A 146 -10.60 -9.66 43.44
C GLU A 146 -11.47 -10.22 42.29
N ALA A 147 -10.86 -10.55 41.15
CA ALA A 147 -11.57 -11.01 39.97
C ALA A 147 -11.99 -12.48 40.10
N ILE A 148 -13.30 -12.72 40.11
CA ILE A 148 -13.86 -14.06 40.22
C ILE A 148 -13.48 -14.88 38.98
N GLY A 149 -12.74 -15.96 39.21
CA GLY A 149 -12.29 -16.90 38.18
C GLY A 149 -10.83 -16.76 37.79
N LEU A 150 -10.11 -15.75 38.30
CA LEU A 150 -8.65 -15.73 38.20
C LEU A 150 -8.01 -16.60 39.28
N THR A 151 -7.04 -17.42 38.87
CA THR A 151 -6.23 -18.24 39.78
C THR A 151 -4.97 -17.48 40.22
N ASP A 152 -4.34 -17.91 41.31
CA ASP A 152 -3.07 -17.34 41.78
C ASP A 152 -1.98 -17.36 40.69
N ASN A 153 -1.96 -18.40 39.84
CA ASN A 153 -1.03 -18.48 38.72
C ASN A 153 -1.23 -17.35 37.70
N VAL A 154 -2.49 -17.03 37.36
CA VAL A 154 -2.80 -15.93 36.43
C VAL A 154 -2.45 -14.58 37.05
N ILE A 155 -2.71 -14.39 38.34
CA ILE A 155 -2.34 -13.17 39.09
C ILE A 155 -0.82 -13.00 39.13
N ASN A 156 -0.08 -14.08 39.35
CA ASN A 156 1.39 -14.09 39.33
C ASN A 156 1.93 -13.75 37.93
N LEU A 157 1.29 -14.24 36.85
CA LEU A 157 1.65 -13.88 35.47
C LEU A 157 1.39 -12.40 35.17
N LEU A 158 0.28 -11.83 35.62
CA LEU A 158 0.02 -10.39 35.51
C LEU A 158 1.09 -9.58 36.24
N THR A 159 1.45 -9.99 37.45
CA THR A 159 2.52 -9.36 38.24
C THR A 159 3.87 -9.46 37.54
N HIS A 160 4.18 -10.62 36.96
CA HIS A 160 5.39 -10.82 36.16
C HIS A 160 5.42 -9.83 34.97
N TRP A 161 4.37 -9.80 34.15
CA TRP A 161 4.27 -8.89 33.01
C TRP A 161 4.33 -7.41 33.39
N GLY A 162 3.78 -7.04 34.56
CA GLY A 162 3.87 -5.67 35.07
C GLY A 162 5.30 -5.25 35.45
N ASN A 163 6.18 -6.22 35.72
CA ASN A 163 7.57 -6.00 36.13
C ASN A 163 8.60 -6.25 35.00
N THR A 164 8.19 -6.83 33.87
CA THR A 164 9.08 -6.96 32.70
C THR A 164 9.32 -5.60 32.02
N THR A 165 10.31 -5.56 31.12
CA THR A 165 10.64 -4.36 30.36
C THR A 165 9.40 -3.76 29.72
N TRP A 166 9.11 -2.50 30.03
CA TRP A 166 7.93 -1.81 29.53
C TRP A 166 7.99 -1.61 28.02
N LYS A 167 6.98 -2.09 27.30
CA LYS A 167 6.90 -1.98 25.84
C LYS A 167 5.76 -1.08 25.35
N PHE A 168 4.85 -0.63 26.19
CA PHE A 168 3.74 0.23 25.74
C PHE A 168 4.16 1.70 25.54
N ASP A 169 3.59 2.36 24.54
CA ASP A 169 4.00 3.72 24.12
C ASP A 169 3.55 4.84 25.09
N ILE A 170 2.72 4.51 26.07
CA ILE A 170 2.36 5.41 27.18
C ILE A 170 3.18 5.04 28.41
N ALA A 171 3.72 6.05 29.11
CA ALA A 171 4.50 5.86 30.32
C ALA A 171 3.72 5.10 31.42
N GLN A 172 4.43 4.26 32.17
CA GLN A 172 3.85 3.43 33.24
C GLN A 172 3.04 4.23 34.26
N SER A 173 3.53 5.41 34.65
CA SER A 173 2.84 6.29 35.60
C SER A 173 1.46 6.72 35.11
N SER A 174 1.33 6.98 33.81
CA SER A 174 0.08 7.38 33.18
C SER A 174 -0.90 6.20 33.07
N VAL A 175 -0.42 5.00 32.74
CA VAL A 175 -1.25 3.79 32.70
C VAL A 175 -1.77 3.43 34.09
N ARG A 176 -0.88 3.48 35.11
CA ARG A 176 -1.26 3.27 36.51
C ARG A 176 -2.33 4.25 36.98
N SER A 177 -2.17 5.53 36.63
CA SER A 177 -3.15 6.58 36.96
C SER A 177 -4.49 6.39 36.26
N ALA A 178 -4.53 5.67 35.14
CA ALA A 178 -5.75 5.31 34.41
C ALA A 178 -6.47 4.08 34.98
N ALA A 179 -5.95 3.48 36.07
CA ALA A 179 -6.46 2.26 36.70
C ALA A 179 -6.64 1.12 35.69
N ILE A 180 -5.62 0.91 34.85
CA ILE A 180 -5.53 -0.22 33.93
C ILE A 180 -4.40 -1.12 34.42
N ASP A 181 -4.63 -2.43 34.38
CA ASP A 181 -3.65 -3.41 34.82
C ASP A 181 -2.38 -3.36 33.96
N MET A 182 -1.24 -3.22 34.64
CA MET A 182 0.06 -3.05 33.99
C MET A 182 0.50 -4.32 33.27
N GLY A 183 0.18 -5.50 33.82
CA GLY A 183 0.49 -6.80 33.24
C GLY A 183 -0.26 -7.02 31.93
N VAL A 184 -1.57 -6.72 31.91
CA VAL A 184 -2.39 -6.81 30.70
C VAL A 184 -1.81 -5.96 29.57
N ILE A 185 -1.56 -4.68 29.84
CA ILE A 185 -1.08 -3.75 28.81
C ILE A 185 0.33 -4.10 28.33
N ASN A 186 1.23 -4.49 29.23
CA ASN A 186 2.60 -4.80 28.84
C ASN A 186 2.71 -6.12 28.07
N CYS A 187 1.94 -7.14 28.48
CA CYS A 187 1.81 -8.40 27.75
C CYS A 187 1.29 -8.14 26.33
N TYR A 188 0.14 -7.46 26.22
CA TYR A 188 -0.44 -7.05 24.94
C TYR A 188 0.59 -6.34 24.06
N SER A 189 1.19 -5.26 24.56
CA SER A 189 2.09 -4.43 23.76
C SER A 189 3.34 -5.21 23.33
N THR A 190 3.85 -6.10 24.18
CA THR A 190 4.99 -6.96 23.85
C THR A 190 4.66 -7.92 22.72
N CYS A 191 3.50 -8.60 22.79
CA CYS A 191 3.05 -9.52 21.73
C CYS A 191 2.88 -8.79 20.39
N ILE A 192 2.14 -7.67 20.38
CA ILE A 192 1.90 -6.88 19.17
C ILE A 192 3.23 -6.43 18.56
N LYS A 193 4.13 -5.85 19.37
CA LYS A 193 5.43 -5.34 18.88
C LYS A 193 6.32 -6.44 18.33
N ARG A 194 6.36 -7.64 18.95
CA ARG A 194 7.13 -8.78 18.40
C ARG A 194 6.61 -9.19 17.04
N VAL A 195 5.30 -9.35 16.90
CA VAL A 195 4.67 -9.76 15.63
C VAL A 195 4.86 -8.71 14.54
N THR A 196 4.57 -7.43 14.82
CA THR A 196 4.75 -6.36 13.83
C THR A 196 6.22 -6.18 13.46
N SER A 197 7.14 -6.23 14.43
CA SER A 197 8.59 -6.10 14.18
C SER A 197 9.14 -7.24 13.32
N LEU A 198 8.62 -8.47 13.46
CA LEU A 198 9.02 -9.58 12.60
C LEU A 198 8.69 -9.27 11.13
N PHE A 199 7.45 -8.87 10.86
CA PHE A 199 7.02 -8.53 9.50
C PHE A 199 7.65 -7.22 9.00
N ASP A 200 8.21 -6.41 9.90
CA ASP A 200 9.00 -5.23 9.55
C ASP A 200 10.45 -5.49 9.16
N ASN A 201 10.93 -6.72 9.37
CA ASN A 201 12.26 -7.14 8.95
C ASN A 201 12.49 -6.93 7.44
N ALA A 202 13.72 -6.60 7.08
CA ALA A 202 14.13 -6.35 5.69
C ALA A 202 13.78 -7.51 4.74
N TYR A 203 13.77 -8.75 5.25
CA TYR A 203 13.32 -9.94 4.50
C TYR A 203 11.95 -9.73 3.84
N PHE A 204 10.97 -9.17 4.53
CA PHE A 204 9.62 -8.97 3.99
C PHE A 204 9.50 -7.76 3.06
N THR A 205 10.59 -7.03 2.82
CA THR A 205 10.64 -5.86 1.92
C THR A 205 11.44 -6.11 0.64
N ARG A 206 12.00 -7.31 0.44
CA ARG A 206 12.71 -7.65 -0.82
C ARG A 206 11.75 -8.26 -1.83
N VAL A 207 11.98 -8.00 -3.12
CA VAL A 207 11.18 -8.62 -4.20
C VAL A 207 11.42 -10.13 -4.25
N TRP A 208 12.67 -10.56 -4.32
CA TRP A 208 13.04 -11.98 -4.47
C TRP A 208 12.47 -12.88 -3.37
N THR A 209 12.56 -12.45 -2.11
CA THR A 209 12.03 -13.20 -0.96
C THR A 209 10.52 -13.39 -1.02
N PHE A 210 9.77 -12.58 -1.76
CA PHE A 210 8.33 -12.79 -1.95
C PHE A 210 8.04 -14.06 -2.74
N GLN A 211 8.73 -14.25 -3.87
CA GLN A 211 8.61 -15.48 -4.66
C GLN A 211 9.07 -16.69 -3.85
N GLU A 212 10.22 -16.59 -3.19
CA GLU A 212 10.79 -17.68 -2.40
C GLU A 212 9.86 -18.10 -1.25
N MET A 213 9.32 -17.12 -0.53
CA MET A 213 8.33 -17.34 0.53
C MET A 213 7.03 -17.91 -0.01
N ILE A 214 6.60 -17.57 -1.22
CA ILE A 214 5.34 -18.10 -1.77
C ILE A 214 5.53 -19.53 -2.29
N LEU A 215 6.65 -19.82 -2.94
CA LEU A 215 6.93 -21.14 -3.51
C LEU A 215 7.37 -22.17 -2.46
N GLY A 216 7.94 -21.73 -1.34
CA GLY A 216 8.47 -22.60 -0.30
C GLY A 216 7.41 -23.49 0.35
N LYS A 217 7.80 -24.74 0.62
CA LYS A 217 7.03 -25.73 1.37
C LYS A 217 7.60 -25.88 2.78
N ASN A 218 6.74 -26.27 3.74
CA ASN A 218 7.13 -26.54 5.13
C ASN A 218 8.06 -25.46 5.70
N ILE A 219 7.64 -24.19 5.56
CA ILE A 219 8.52 -23.04 5.77
C ILE A 219 8.83 -22.85 7.25
N THR A 220 10.10 -23.10 7.58
CA THR A 220 10.67 -22.88 8.90
C THR A 220 11.46 -21.58 8.95
N MET A 221 11.30 -20.80 10.01
CA MET A 221 11.96 -19.51 10.17
C MET A 221 13.07 -19.57 11.22
N TRP A 222 14.16 -18.86 10.93
CA TRP A 222 15.35 -18.76 11.77
C TRP A 222 15.80 -17.31 11.91
N GLY A 223 16.14 -16.92 13.13
CA GLY A 223 16.81 -15.67 13.42
C GLY A 223 18.30 -15.88 13.60
N ALA A 224 19.11 -14.94 13.12
CA ALA A 224 20.56 -14.94 13.32
C ALA A 224 21.05 -13.57 13.78
N ASN A 225 22.04 -13.61 14.66
CA ASN A 225 22.86 -12.46 15.05
C ASN A 225 24.35 -12.86 14.99
N ALA A 226 25.23 -11.92 15.34
CA ALA A 226 26.68 -12.16 15.31
C ALA A 226 27.11 -13.40 16.11
N LYS A 227 26.40 -13.76 17.19
CA LYS A 227 26.80 -14.82 18.13
C LYS A 227 26.14 -16.17 17.86
N SER A 228 24.89 -16.19 17.38
CA SER A 228 24.07 -17.40 17.36
C SER A 228 23.03 -17.39 16.25
N ILE A 229 22.59 -18.59 15.89
CA ILE A 229 21.38 -18.84 15.10
C ILE A 229 20.36 -19.55 15.98
N PHE A 230 19.08 -19.22 15.82
CA PHE A 230 18.01 -19.76 16.65
C PHE A 230 16.72 -19.96 15.87
N TYR A 231 15.99 -21.02 16.22
CA TYR A 231 14.70 -21.36 15.64
C TYR A 231 13.63 -20.39 16.14
N ILE A 232 12.81 -19.86 15.24
CA ILE A 232 11.70 -18.95 15.59
C ILE A 232 10.34 -19.46 15.09
N GLY A 233 10.20 -20.77 14.85
CA GLY A 233 8.90 -21.34 14.48
C GLY A 233 8.63 -21.45 12.98
N GLN A 234 7.37 -21.71 12.63
CA GLN A 234 6.91 -21.86 11.26
C GLN A 234 6.30 -20.55 10.76
N LEU A 235 6.42 -20.26 9.46
CA LEU A 235 5.86 -19.04 8.87
C LEU A 235 4.34 -18.93 9.06
N HIS A 236 3.62 -20.05 8.91
CA HIS A 236 2.16 -20.05 9.05
C HIS A 236 1.72 -19.64 10.47
N THR A 237 2.45 -20.08 11.51
CA THR A 237 2.16 -19.68 12.89
C THR A 237 2.32 -18.17 13.10
N TRP A 238 3.33 -17.56 12.50
CA TRP A 238 3.51 -16.10 12.55
C TRP A 238 2.43 -15.35 11.77
N MET A 239 1.97 -15.90 10.65
CA MET A 239 0.86 -15.33 9.89
C MET A 239 -0.46 -15.41 10.67
N ASP A 240 -0.72 -16.52 11.36
CA ASP A 240 -1.88 -16.66 12.26
C ASP A 240 -1.77 -15.70 13.44
N LEU A 241 -0.59 -15.54 14.03
CA LEU A 241 -0.34 -14.56 15.09
C LEU A 241 -0.63 -13.12 14.65
N ALA A 242 -0.36 -12.75 13.40
CA ALA A 242 -0.74 -11.43 12.88
C ALA A 242 -2.26 -11.22 12.86
N ILE A 243 -3.03 -12.27 12.58
CA ILE A 243 -4.50 -12.24 12.61
C ILE A 243 -5.00 -12.19 14.05
N GLU A 244 -4.47 -13.04 14.93
CA GLU A 244 -4.82 -13.08 16.36
C GLU A 244 -4.48 -11.76 17.06
N CYS A 245 -3.34 -11.16 16.77
CA CYS A 245 -2.95 -9.85 17.30
C CYS A 245 -3.99 -8.78 16.96
N ALA A 246 -4.52 -8.77 15.74
CA ALA A 246 -5.58 -7.85 15.35
C ALA A 246 -6.85 -8.08 16.18
N ASP A 247 -7.30 -9.33 16.33
CA ASP A 247 -8.44 -9.71 17.19
C ASP A 247 -8.25 -9.24 18.64
N LYS A 248 -7.08 -9.50 19.22
CA LYS A 248 -6.75 -9.13 20.61
C LYS A 248 -6.70 -7.62 20.81
N ALA A 249 -6.25 -6.87 19.80
CA ALA A 249 -6.29 -5.41 19.84
C ALA A 249 -7.73 -4.87 19.90
N PHE A 250 -8.64 -5.41 19.09
CA PHE A 250 -10.06 -5.05 19.16
C PHE A 250 -10.68 -5.41 20.52
N LYS A 251 -10.45 -6.64 21.00
CA LYS A 251 -10.98 -7.09 22.30
C LYS A 251 -10.46 -6.26 23.47
N LEU A 252 -9.16 -5.92 23.48
CA LEU A 252 -8.60 -5.08 24.52
C LEU A 252 -9.18 -3.66 24.46
N ASN A 253 -9.34 -3.10 23.26
CA ASN A 253 -9.96 -1.79 23.07
C ASN A 253 -11.38 -1.77 23.66
N ASP A 254 -12.21 -2.75 23.27
CA ASP A 254 -13.58 -2.93 23.74
C ASP A 254 -13.63 -3.15 25.26
N TRP A 255 -12.75 -3.96 25.81
CA TRP A 255 -12.66 -4.23 27.25
C TRP A 255 -12.34 -2.97 28.07
N ILE A 256 -11.41 -2.14 27.60
CA ILE A 256 -11.07 -0.87 28.26
C ILE A 256 -12.22 0.11 28.16
N GLU A 257 -12.83 0.20 26.97
CA GLU A 257 -13.92 1.11 26.65
C GLU A 257 -15.20 0.79 27.44
N ASN A 258 -15.66 -0.45 27.39
CA ASN A 258 -16.90 -0.89 28.04
C ASN A 258 -16.75 -1.06 29.55
N GLY A 259 -15.53 -1.25 30.04
CA GLY A 259 -15.24 -1.37 31.47
C GLY A 259 -15.37 -0.06 32.27
N ARG A 260 -15.64 1.09 31.62
CA ARG A 260 -15.63 2.41 32.24
C ARG A 260 -16.80 3.26 31.77
N PHE A 261 -17.60 3.76 32.70
CA PHE A 261 -18.67 4.71 32.39
C PHE A 261 -18.12 6.10 32.03
N PHE A 262 -17.01 6.51 32.67
CA PHE A 262 -16.33 7.78 32.39
C PHE A 262 -14.88 7.52 31.96
N LYS A 263 -14.45 8.13 30.85
CA LYS A 263 -13.10 7.96 30.29
C LYS A 263 -12.25 9.18 30.65
N THR A 264 -11.22 8.96 31.48
CA THR A 264 -10.24 10.00 31.81
C THR A 264 -9.32 10.29 30.62
N ALA A 265 -8.56 11.40 30.68
CA ALA A 265 -7.55 11.71 29.66
C ALA A 265 -6.52 10.57 29.48
N GLY A 266 -6.11 9.92 30.57
CA GLY A 266 -5.21 8.77 30.52
C GLY A 266 -5.82 7.55 29.80
N VAL A 267 -7.09 7.23 30.08
CA VAL A 267 -7.80 6.14 29.39
C VAL A 267 -7.92 6.43 27.89
N ASN A 268 -8.27 7.66 27.51
CA ASN A 268 -8.32 8.05 26.11
C ASN A 268 -6.94 7.96 25.43
N ALA A 269 -5.86 8.38 26.09
CA ALA A 269 -4.52 8.25 25.52
C ALA A 269 -4.15 6.78 25.22
N ILE A 270 -4.56 5.84 26.09
CA ILE A 270 -4.33 4.40 25.92
C ILE A 270 -5.18 3.84 24.78
N LEU A 271 -6.49 4.15 24.76
CA LEU A 271 -7.40 3.74 23.68
C LEU A 271 -6.94 4.25 22.32
N ARG A 272 -6.32 5.44 22.25
CA ARG A 272 -5.73 5.93 20.99
C ARG A 272 -4.61 5.02 20.51
N VAL A 273 -3.63 4.71 21.37
CA VAL A 273 -2.47 3.88 20.96
C VAL A 273 -2.96 2.53 20.47
N ILE A 274 -3.90 1.90 21.18
CA ILE A 274 -4.52 0.64 20.75
C ILE A 274 -5.27 0.82 19.42
N GLY A 275 -5.94 1.96 19.19
CA GLY A 275 -6.57 2.27 17.90
C GLY A 275 -5.56 2.39 16.74
N GLU A 276 -4.39 2.96 16.98
CA GLU A 276 -3.30 3.03 16.00
C GLU A 276 -2.69 1.64 15.73
N ASP A 277 -2.57 0.81 16.77
CA ASP A 277 -2.19 -0.60 16.65
C ASP A 277 -3.21 -1.37 15.81
N ILE A 278 -4.53 -1.17 16.05
CA ILE A 278 -5.61 -1.77 15.26
C ILE A 278 -5.46 -1.45 13.77
N LEU A 279 -5.24 -0.18 13.40
CA LEU A 279 -5.07 0.21 11.99
C LEU A 279 -3.87 -0.51 11.35
N SER A 280 -2.76 -0.57 12.07
CA SER A 280 -1.54 -1.23 11.61
C SER A 280 -1.72 -2.75 11.48
N LEU A 281 -2.37 -3.37 12.46
CA LEU A 281 -2.66 -4.81 12.50
C LEU A 281 -3.70 -5.25 11.48
N VAL A 282 -4.70 -4.41 11.18
CA VAL A 282 -5.65 -4.68 10.09
C VAL A 282 -4.93 -4.69 8.74
N SER A 283 -4.00 -3.75 8.52
CA SER A 283 -3.16 -3.75 7.31
C SER A 283 -2.30 -5.01 7.21
N LEU A 284 -1.63 -5.39 8.31
CA LEU A 284 -0.82 -6.60 8.38
C LEU A 284 -1.66 -7.87 8.16
N ARG A 285 -2.86 -7.93 8.75
CA ARG A 285 -3.84 -9.01 8.54
C ARG A 285 -4.19 -9.15 7.06
N THR A 286 -4.48 -8.06 6.36
CA THR A 286 -4.74 -8.07 4.92
C THR A 286 -3.52 -8.58 4.14
N GLN A 287 -2.31 -8.19 4.53
CA GLN A 287 -1.07 -8.66 3.93
C GLN A 287 -0.88 -10.16 4.07
N VAL A 288 -0.99 -10.71 5.28
CA VAL A 288 -0.78 -12.14 5.51
C VAL A 288 -1.87 -12.99 4.86
N LYS A 289 -3.13 -12.52 4.84
CA LYS A 289 -4.22 -13.18 4.10
C LYS A 289 -3.91 -13.29 2.61
N GLY A 290 -3.53 -12.18 1.97
CA GLY A 290 -3.16 -12.18 0.55
C GLY A 290 -1.99 -13.11 0.23
N ILE A 291 -0.97 -13.16 1.10
CA ILE A 291 0.16 -14.11 0.99
C ILE A 291 -0.32 -15.55 1.14
N ASN A 292 -1.19 -15.84 2.13
CA ASN A 292 -1.68 -17.19 2.37
C ASN A 292 -2.51 -17.70 1.18
N SER A 293 -3.44 -16.89 0.68
CA SER A 293 -4.25 -17.25 -0.48
C SER A 293 -3.40 -17.44 -1.74
N ALA A 294 -2.36 -16.61 -1.94
CA ALA A 294 -1.40 -16.80 -3.02
C ALA A 294 -0.67 -18.15 -2.91
N ARG A 295 -0.19 -18.51 -1.72
CA ARG A 295 0.45 -19.80 -1.47
C ARG A 295 -0.49 -20.96 -1.79
N THR A 296 -1.73 -20.89 -1.30
CA THR A 296 -2.77 -21.92 -1.54
C THR A 296 -3.06 -22.09 -3.03
N ASP A 297 -3.26 -20.98 -3.76
CA ASP A 297 -3.54 -21.00 -5.20
C ASP A 297 -2.42 -21.68 -5.99
N ILE A 298 -1.15 -21.42 -5.63
CA ILE A 298 0.01 -22.00 -6.33
C ILE A 298 0.24 -23.46 -5.97
N ILE A 299 0.18 -23.79 -4.68
CA ILE A 299 0.42 -25.17 -4.20
C ILE A 299 -0.62 -26.10 -4.82
N ASN A 300 -1.90 -25.71 -4.81
CA ASN A 300 -2.97 -26.52 -5.36
C ASN A 300 -3.02 -26.51 -6.89
N GLY A 301 -2.67 -25.39 -7.52
CA GLY A 301 -2.70 -25.26 -8.98
C GLY A 301 -1.44 -25.75 -9.71
N GLY A 302 -0.34 -26.02 -8.99
CA GLY A 302 0.90 -26.54 -9.55
C GLY A 302 1.66 -25.56 -10.45
N SER A 303 2.53 -26.09 -11.32
CA SER A 303 3.51 -25.34 -12.13
C SER A 303 2.90 -24.37 -13.15
N TYR A 304 1.61 -24.50 -13.44
CA TYR A 304 0.89 -23.66 -14.39
C TYR A 304 -0.41 -23.11 -13.81
N TRP A 305 -0.51 -23.01 -12.48
CA TRP A 305 -1.69 -22.53 -11.74
C TRP A 305 -2.33 -21.26 -12.34
N TRP A 306 -1.48 -20.35 -12.83
CA TRP A 306 -1.83 -19.04 -13.36
C TRP A 306 -2.56 -19.10 -14.71
N ARG A 307 -2.49 -20.22 -15.46
CA ARG A 307 -3.17 -20.32 -16.76
C ARG A 307 -4.70 -20.27 -16.64
N GLU A 308 -5.24 -20.77 -15.53
CA GLU A 308 -6.69 -20.89 -15.32
C GLU A 308 -7.19 -20.08 -14.11
N ASN A 309 -6.32 -19.74 -13.14
CA ASN A 309 -6.69 -18.99 -11.94
C ASN A 309 -6.43 -17.48 -12.06
N TYR A 310 -7.25 -16.80 -12.85
CA TYR A 310 -7.12 -15.34 -13.04
C TYR A 310 -7.34 -14.54 -11.74
N LYS A 311 -8.17 -15.01 -10.80
CA LYS A 311 -8.34 -14.33 -9.50
C LYS A 311 -7.04 -14.37 -8.69
N GLY A 312 -6.37 -15.52 -8.66
CA GLY A 312 -5.07 -15.67 -8.01
C GLY A 312 -3.98 -14.81 -8.65
N ILE A 313 -4.02 -14.60 -9.99
CA ILE A 313 -3.11 -13.63 -10.65
C ILE A 313 -3.29 -12.22 -10.06
N SER A 314 -4.54 -11.73 -9.97
CA SER A 314 -4.83 -10.42 -9.37
C SER A 314 -4.36 -10.35 -7.90
N ASN A 315 -4.52 -11.44 -7.15
CA ASN A 315 -4.06 -11.55 -5.78
C ASN A 315 -2.55 -11.42 -5.66
N ILE A 316 -1.76 -12.08 -6.53
CA ILE A 316 -0.29 -11.98 -6.53
C ILE A 316 0.16 -10.53 -6.68
N PHE A 317 -0.39 -9.81 -7.66
CA PHE A 317 -0.04 -8.42 -7.90
C PHE A 317 -0.47 -7.49 -6.74
N SER A 318 -1.58 -7.80 -6.09
CA SER A 318 -2.06 -7.07 -4.92
C SER A 318 -1.19 -7.35 -3.68
N ALA A 319 -0.89 -8.62 -3.40
CA ALA A 319 -0.09 -9.06 -2.25
C ALA A 319 1.37 -8.57 -2.32
N ILE A 320 1.99 -8.58 -3.49
CA ILE A 320 3.34 -8.02 -3.67
C ILE A 320 3.37 -6.49 -3.53
N SER A 321 2.22 -5.83 -3.70
CA SER A 321 2.06 -4.37 -3.66
C SER A 321 1.58 -3.83 -2.31
N LEU A 322 1.00 -4.64 -1.43
CA LEU A 322 0.55 -4.14 -0.12
C LEU A 322 1.70 -3.53 0.68
N ARG A 323 2.86 -4.19 0.66
CA ARG A 323 4.10 -3.69 1.22
C ARG A 323 5.04 -3.35 0.07
N PRO A 324 5.50 -2.09 -0.08
CA PRO A 324 6.47 -1.74 -1.11
C PRO A 324 7.72 -2.61 -1.00
N ARG A 325 8.05 -3.34 -2.07
CA ARG A 325 9.23 -4.20 -2.13
C ARG A 325 10.30 -3.59 -3.01
N LYS A 326 11.53 -3.69 -2.53
CA LYS A 326 12.74 -3.17 -3.15
C LYS A 326 13.57 -4.30 -3.72
N CYS A 327 14.34 -3.97 -4.74
CA CYS A 327 15.39 -4.79 -5.29
C CYS A 327 16.56 -3.87 -5.64
N ARG A 328 17.73 -4.48 -5.88
CA ARG A 328 18.93 -3.72 -6.24
C ARG A 328 18.91 -3.29 -7.70
N ASP A 329 18.58 -4.24 -8.59
CA ASP A 329 18.34 -3.96 -10.00
C ASP A 329 16.83 -3.90 -10.23
N THR A 330 16.33 -2.78 -10.75
CA THR A 330 14.89 -2.58 -11.01
C THR A 330 14.31 -3.63 -11.95
N ALA A 331 15.10 -4.22 -12.84
CA ALA A 331 14.66 -5.33 -13.70
C ALA A 331 14.18 -6.55 -12.89
N ASP A 332 14.73 -6.74 -11.68
CA ASP A 332 14.39 -7.86 -10.80
C ASP A 332 12.95 -7.78 -10.26
N ILE A 333 12.29 -6.61 -10.33
CA ILE A 333 10.88 -6.47 -9.95
C ILE A 333 10.01 -7.47 -10.73
N PHE A 334 10.33 -7.70 -12.00
CA PHE A 334 9.62 -8.65 -12.86
C PHE A 334 10.29 -10.01 -12.92
N ARG A 335 11.63 -10.09 -12.91
CA ARG A 335 12.33 -11.39 -12.91
C ARG A 335 12.04 -12.19 -11.65
N GLY A 336 11.89 -11.51 -10.52
CA GLY A 336 11.47 -12.09 -9.23
C GLY A 336 10.03 -12.59 -9.19
N LEU A 337 9.32 -12.63 -10.31
CA LEU A 337 8.01 -13.28 -10.46
C LEU A 337 8.06 -14.50 -11.38
N LEU A 338 9.18 -14.78 -12.07
CA LEU A 338 9.23 -15.83 -13.10
C LEU A 338 9.04 -17.24 -12.52
N GLY A 339 9.47 -17.47 -11.27
CA GLY A 339 9.17 -18.72 -10.56
C GLY A 339 7.69 -18.83 -10.18
N ILE A 340 7.04 -17.71 -9.81
CA ILE A 340 5.59 -17.68 -9.56
C ILE A 340 4.81 -17.99 -10.84
N PHE A 341 5.19 -17.36 -11.96
CA PHE A 341 4.61 -17.58 -13.28
C PHE A 341 5.45 -18.57 -14.09
N ASN A 342 5.68 -19.75 -13.52
CA ASN A 342 6.52 -20.76 -14.15
C ASN A 342 6.05 -21.08 -15.59
N GLY A 343 7.02 -21.16 -16.51
CA GLY A 343 6.79 -21.39 -17.93
C GLY A 343 6.14 -20.22 -18.69
N LEU A 344 6.03 -19.02 -18.09
CA LEU A 344 5.55 -17.83 -18.78
C LEU A 344 6.51 -17.37 -19.88
N PHE A 345 7.82 -17.50 -19.66
CA PHE A 345 8.88 -17.16 -20.62
C PHE A 345 9.79 -18.37 -20.83
N THR A 346 10.25 -18.58 -22.07
CA THR A 346 11.39 -19.48 -22.32
C THR A 346 12.72 -18.78 -22.00
N GLU A 347 13.80 -19.53 -21.86
CA GLU A 347 15.16 -18.99 -21.63
C GLU A 347 15.56 -17.93 -22.67
N ASP A 348 15.39 -18.25 -23.96
CA ASP A 348 15.65 -17.30 -25.06
C ASP A 348 14.79 -16.03 -24.94
N GLU A 349 13.53 -16.16 -24.52
CA GLU A 349 12.66 -15.01 -24.34
C GLU A 349 13.04 -14.17 -23.12
N VAL A 350 13.55 -14.77 -22.03
CA VAL A 350 14.10 -14.03 -20.89
C VAL A 350 15.30 -13.20 -21.36
N ASN A 351 16.24 -13.81 -22.09
CA ASN A 351 17.42 -13.13 -22.62
C ASN A 351 17.06 -12.03 -23.64
N ALA A 352 16.02 -12.23 -24.46
CA ALA A 352 15.64 -11.27 -25.48
C ALA A 352 14.70 -10.15 -24.98
N LYS A 353 13.81 -10.45 -24.02
CA LYS A 353 12.68 -9.57 -23.65
C LYS A 353 12.74 -9.04 -22.23
N LEU A 354 13.53 -9.68 -21.35
CA LEU A 354 13.64 -9.32 -19.93
C LEU A 354 15.08 -8.99 -19.52
N SER A 355 16.04 -8.94 -20.44
CA SER A 355 17.43 -8.57 -20.18
C SER A 355 17.63 -7.05 -20.04
N GLY A 356 18.79 -6.64 -19.53
CA GLY A 356 19.11 -5.23 -19.30
C GLY A 356 18.37 -4.62 -18.10
N LYS A 357 18.23 -3.29 -18.11
CA LYS A 357 17.68 -2.48 -16.99
C LYS A 357 16.48 -1.60 -17.38
N ASP A 358 16.05 -1.65 -18.63
CA ASP A 358 14.92 -0.85 -19.13
C ASP A 358 13.60 -1.42 -18.59
N ILE A 359 13.13 -0.88 -17.47
CA ILE A 359 11.90 -1.33 -16.82
C ILE A 359 10.67 -1.13 -17.70
N THR A 360 10.68 -0.12 -18.57
CA THR A 360 9.58 0.19 -19.48
C THR A 360 9.43 -0.92 -20.52
N PHE A 361 10.54 -1.36 -21.11
CA PHE A 361 10.57 -2.50 -22.03
C PHE A 361 10.19 -3.81 -21.33
N ILE A 362 10.78 -4.07 -20.16
CA ILE A 362 10.54 -5.30 -19.37
C ILE A 362 9.06 -5.40 -18.97
N SER A 363 8.48 -4.35 -18.40
CA SER A 363 7.08 -4.36 -17.93
C SER A 363 6.10 -4.62 -19.07
N PHE A 364 6.34 -3.98 -20.23
CA PHE A 364 5.48 -4.16 -21.40
C PHE A 364 5.51 -5.60 -21.91
N ASN A 365 6.71 -6.17 -22.06
CA ASN A 365 6.85 -7.54 -22.54
C ASN A 365 6.26 -8.56 -21.55
N PHE A 366 6.42 -8.32 -20.24
CA PHE A 366 5.83 -9.14 -19.19
C PHE A 366 4.31 -9.23 -19.32
N PHE A 367 3.61 -8.08 -19.28
CA PHE A 367 2.15 -8.07 -19.38
C PHE A 367 1.65 -8.56 -20.74
N LYS A 368 2.35 -8.24 -21.83
CA LYS A 368 2.01 -8.74 -23.17
C LYS A 368 2.08 -10.27 -23.23
N LYS A 369 3.13 -10.86 -22.67
CA LYS A 369 3.29 -12.32 -22.64
C LYS A 369 2.22 -12.95 -21.75
N LEU A 370 2.03 -12.43 -20.53
CA LEU A 370 1.00 -12.91 -19.60
C LEU A 370 -0.37 -12.90 -20.25
N SER A 371 -0.74 -11.81 -20.92
CA SER A 371 -2.01 -11.72 -21.62
C SER A 371 -2.17 -12.68 -22.78
N THR A 372 -1.09 -12.91 -23.51
CA THR A 372 -1.10 -13.84 -24.64
C THR A 372 -1.31 -15.26 -24.16
N GLU A 373 -0.62 -15.66 -23.09
CA GLU A 373 -0.68 -17.02 -22.54
C GLU A 373 -2.00 -17.30 -21.78
N THR A 374 -2.58 -16.31 -21.11
CA THR A 374 -3.88 -16.49 -20.41
C THR A 374 -5.09 -16.22 -21.30
N GLY A 375 -4.91 -15.61 -22.47
CA GLY A 375 -6.02 -15.13 -23.31
C GLY A 375 -6.85 -14.00 -22.66
N LEU A 376 -6.29 -13.32 -21.66
CA LEU A 376 -6.93 -12.24 -20.90
C LEU A 376 -6.09 -10.96 -20.99
N ALA A 377 -6.73 -9.81 -21.09
CA ALA A 377 -6.03 -8.53 -21.18
C ALA A 377 -5.68 -8.01 -19.78
N TRP A 378 -4.42 -8.10 -19.38
CA TRP A 378 -3.91 -7.68 -18.06
C TRP A 378 -3.42 -6.25 -18.11
N THR A 379 -4.20 -5.34 -17.56
CA THR A 379 -3.89 -3.91 -17.52
C THR A 379 -3.56 -3.48 -16.09
N LYS A 380 -3.23 -2.21 -15.92
CA LYS A 380 -3.08 -1.56 -14.63
C LYS A 380 -3.80 -0.22 -14.66
N LEU A 381 -4.32 0.20 -13.50
CA LEU A 381 -4.82 1.55 -13.27
C LEU A 381 -3.75 2.57 -13.67
N GLY A 382 -4.05 3.46 -14.62
CA GLY A 382 -3.12 4.50 -15.04
C GLY A 382 -3.56 5.20 -16.32
N VAL A 383 -3.15 6.46 -16.49
CA VAL A 383 -3.45 7.25 -17.68
C VAL A 383 -2.31 7.12 -18.70
N THR A 384 -2.58 6.47 -19.82
CA THR A 384 -1.55 6.13 -20.82
C THR A 384 -0.89 7.38 -21.43
N SER A 385 0.44 7.36 -21.52
CA SER A 385 1.25 8.54 -21.89
C SER A 385 1.37 8.76 -23.41
N LYS A 386 1.34 7.70 -24.21
CA LYS A 386 1.44 7.77 -25.68
C LYS A 386 0.67 6.63 -26.34
N ALA A 387 -0.12 6.95 -27.37
CA ALA A 387 -0.66 5.96 -28.28
C ALA A 387 0.50 5.32 -29.06
N ARG A 388 0.68 4.01 -28.92
CA ARG A 388 1.58 3.22 -29.77
C ARG A 388 0.79 2.73 -30.98
N GLU A 389 1.48 2.54 -32.08
CA GLU A 389 0.90 1.93 -33.28
C GLU A 389 0.54 0.46 -33.05
N SER A 390 1.13 -0.18 -32.02
CA SER A 390 0.75 -1.51 -31.58
C SER A 390 -0.69 -1.54 -31.05
N GLY A 391 -1.41 -2.65 -31.23
CA GLY A 391 -2.77 -2.82 -30.69
C GLY A 391 -2.84 -3.10 -29.18
N TRP A 392 -1.78 -2.81 -28.43
CA TRP A 392 -1.59 -3.15 -27.01
C TRP A 392 -1.54 -1.90 -26.12
N ASN A 393 -2.27 -0.84 -26.48
CA ASN A 393 -2.17 0.45 -25.78
C ASN A 393 -2.77 0.43 -24.39
N TRP A 394 -3.65 -0.53 -24.11
CA TRP A 394 -4.19 -0.77 -22.76
C TRP A 394 -3.17 -1.37 -21.79
N ILE A 395 -1.97 -1.79 -22.21
CA ILE A 395 -0.89 -2.14 -21.26
C ILE A 395 -0.15 -0.84 -20.90
N PRO A 396 -0.32 -0.28 -19.70
CA PRO A 396 0.43 0.91 -19.32
C PRO A 396 1.93 0.60 -19.26
N LEU A 397 2.74 1.60 -19.58
CA LEU A 397 4.19 1.53 -19.47
C LEU A 397 4.61 1.92 -18.07
N VAL A 398 5.51 1.18 -17.43
CA VAL A 398 6.17 1.65 -16.20
C VAL A 398 7.35 2.52 -16.62
N GLU A 399 7.34 3.80 -16.29
CA GLU A 399 8.45 4.69 -16.64
C GLU A 399 9.70 4.40 -15.81
N SER A 400 10.87 4.53 -16.44
CA SER A 400 12.15 4.29 -15.79
C SER A 400 12.48 5.40 -14.80
N ASP A 401 12.58 5.04 -13.52
CA ASP A 401 13.10 5.88 -12.43
C ASP A 401 14.04 5.02 -11.55
N ASN A 402 15.04 5.64 -10.93
CA ASN A 402 15.99 4.97 -10.04
C ASN A 402 15.35 4.50 -8.71
N GLN A 403 14.09 4.86 -8.43
CA GLN A 403 13.40 4.53 -7.17
C GLN A 403 12.14 3.65 -7.33
N VAL A 404 11.93 3.02 -8.50
CA VAL A 404 10.76 2.17 -8.75
C VAL A 404 10.72 1.00 -7.77
N VAL A 405 9.56 0.79 -7.15
CA VAL A 405 9.28 -0.34 -6.24
C VAL A 405 8.11 -1.20 -6.76
N SER A 406 7.89 -2.38 -6.16
CA SER A 406 6.83 -3.30 -6.59
C SER A 406 5.44 -2.65 -6.70
N THR A 407 5.11 -1.75 -5.78
CA THR A 407 3.87 -0.96 -5.78
C THR A 407 3.66 -0.17 -7.07
N ASP A 408 4.73 0.43 -7.59
CA ASP A 408 4.68 1.27 -8.80
C ASP A 408 4.45 0.42 -10.05
N CYS A 409 4.85 -0.85 -10.02
CA CYS A 409 4.65 -1.80 -11.11
C CYS A 409 3.30 -2.51 -11.05
N PHE A 410 2.84 -2.90 -9.85
CA PHE A 410 1.80 -3.92 -9.70
C PHE A 410 0.52 -3.46 -8.98
N ALA A 411 0.54 -2.30 -8.29
CA ALA A 411 -0.69 -1.79 -7.70
C ALA A 411 -1.72 -1.41 -8.77
N GLY A 412 -2.97 -1.79 -8.57
CA GLY A 412 -4.05 -1.56 -9.53
C GLY A 412 -3.98 -2.42 -10.79
N VAL A 413 -3.17 -3.49 -10.83
CA VAL A 413 -3.22 -4.48 -11.92
C VAL A 413 -4.54 -5.24 -11.87
N LEU A 414 -5.23 -5.32 -13.01
CA LEU A 414 -6.53 -5.97 -13.14
C LEU A 414 -6.74 -6.60 -14.50
N ASN A 415 -7.68 -7.53 -14.56
CA ASN A 415 -8.12 -8.15 -15.81
C ASN A 415 -9.15 -7.25 -16.51
N LEU A 416 -8.76 -6.70 -17.66
CA LEU A 416 -9.61 -5.86 -18.50
C LEU A 416 -10.63 -6.69 -19.29
N GLY A 417 -10.46 -7.99 -19.45
CA GLY A 417 -11.38 -8.85 -20.20
C GLY A 417 -10.65 -9.81 -21.15
N ARG A 418 -11.31 -10.25 -22.21
CA ARG A 418 -10.76 -11.27 -23.12
C ARG A 418 -9.80 -10.65 -24.14
N LEU A 419 -8.62 -11.22 -24.31
CA LEU A 419 -7.70 -10.84 -25.38
C LEU A 419 -8.25 -11.29 -26.75
N LYS A 420 -8.02 -10.48 -27.78
CA LYS A 420 -8.36 -10.72 -29.18
C LYS A 420 -7.14 -10.53 -30.08
N LYS A 421 -7.29 -10.88 -31.35
CA LYS A 421 -6.26 -10.74 -32.38
C LYS A 421 -5.71 -9.31 -32.41
N GLU A 422 -4.42 -9.21 -32.77
CA GLU A 422 -3.68 -7.94 -32.90
C GLU A 422 -3.55 -7.14 -31.59
N GLY A 423 -3.77 -7.78 -30.44
CA GLY A 423 -3.61 -7.15 -29.12
C GLY A 423 -4.86 -6.46 -28.57
N ARG A 424 -5.99 -6.46 -29.29
CA ARG A 424 -7.23 -5.82 -28.82
C ARG A 424 -7.81 -6.54 -27.60
N ALA A 425 -8.36 -5.81 -26.64
CA ALA A 425 -9.09 -6.36 -25.49
C ALA A 425 -10.61 -6.25 -25.72
N LYS A 426 -11.39 -7.29 -25.38
CA LYS A 426 -12.86 -7.28 -25.42
C LYS A 426 -13.40 -7.29 -23.99
N THR A 427 -14.12 -6.24 -23.61
CA THR A 427 -14.63 -6.02 -22.25
C THR A 427 -16.08 -5.56 -22.25
N LEU A 428 -16.76 -5.74 -21.11
CA LEU A 428 -17.97 -5.01 -20.79
C LEU A 428 -17.61 -3.58 -20.36
N ALA A 429 -18.37 -2.61 -20.86
CA ALA A 429 -18.20 -1.20 -20.53
C ALA A 429 -19.55 -0.49 -20.58
N MET A 430 -19.73 0.52 -19.72
CA MET A 430 -20.82 1.47 -19.85
C MET A 430 -20.50 2.41 -21.01
N THR A 431 -21.41 2.58 -21.97
CA THR A 431 -21.12 3.37 -23.20
C THR A 431 -22.14 4.46 -23.47
N GLY A 432 -21.72 5.45 -24.26
CA GLY A 432 -22.56 6.60 -24.57
C GLY A 432 -22.74 7.50 -23.36
N LEU A 433 -21.64 7.89 -22.70
CA LEU A 433 -21.71 8.83 -21.57
C LEU A 433 -22.43 10.11 -21.98
N ILE A 434 -23.26 10.62 -21.08
CA ILE A 434 -24.05 11.82 -21.30
C ILE A 434 -23.17 13.04 -20.99
N GLY A 435 -23.13 13.99 -21.92
CA GLY A 435 -22.31 15.20 -21.81
C GLY A 435 -20.93 15.05 -22.46
N THR A 436 -20.16 16.13 -22.45
CA THR A 436 -18.80 16.16 -22.96
C THR A 436 -17.83 16.53 -21.83
N PRO A 437 -16.60 15.98 -21.83
CA PRO A 437 -15.65 16.21 -20.76
C PRO A 437 -15.15 17.65 -20.80
N ARG A 438 -15.33 18.36 -19.68
CA ARG A 438 -14.96 19.78 -19.55
C ARG A 438 -13.98 19.95 -18.39
N LYS A 439 -12.80 20.52 -18.68
CA LYS A 439 -11.71 20.75 -17.70
C LYS A 439 -12.13 21.81 -16.68
N PHE A 440 -11.91 21.54 -15.39
CA PHE A 440 -12.23 22.52 -14.32
C PHE A 440 -11.16 22.64 -13.23
N MET A 441 -10.31 21.63 -13.08
CA MET A 441 -9.18 21.62 -12.15
C MET A 441 -7.99 20.94 -12.80
N LYS A 442 -6.77 21.37 -12.48
CA LYS A 442 -5.52 20.82 -12.97
C LYS A 442 -4.59 20.52 -11.81
N ILE A 443 -3.88 19.40 -11.88
CA ILE A 443 -2.88 18.94 -10.90
C ILE A 443 -1.55 18.78 -11.63
N ARG A 444 -0.54 19.57 -11.26
CA ARG A 444 0.82 19.44 -11.77
C ARG A 444 1.71 18.82 -10.71
N LEU A 445 2.49 17.82 -11.10
CA LEU A 445 3.43 17.15 -10.22
C LEU A 445 4.81 17.80 -10.35
N SER A 446 5.48 17.96 -9.23
CA SER A 446 6.79 18.62 -9.16
C SER A 446 7.68 17.92 -8.16
N GLN A 447 8.99 18.00 -8.40
CA GLN A 447 9.98 17.53 -7.44
C GLN A 447 10.01 18.48 -6.24
N GLY A 448 9.76 17.96 -5.06
CA GLY A 448 9.85 18.64 -3.77
C GLY A 448 11.01 18.11 -2.91
N LYS A 449 11.01 18.54 -1.64
CA LYS A 449 12.05 18.20 -0.64
C LYS A 449 11.60 17.17 0.41
N GLY A 450 10.42 16.58 0.24
CA GLY A 450 9.83 15.69 1.24
C GLY A 450 9.21 16.41 2.45
N GLU A 451 9.12 17.73 2.43
CA GLU A 451 8.48 18.53 3.48
C GLU A 451 6.95 18.38 3.43
N PHE A 452 6.30 18.24 4.59
CA PHE A 452 4.84 18.23 4.69
C PHE A 452 4.30 19.67 4.71
N GLN A 453 4.19 20.28 3.53
CA GLN A 453 3.67 21.63 3.33
C GLN A 453 2.19 21.63 2.93
N PHE A 454 1.43 22.64 3.35
CA PHE A 454 0.09 22.89 2.83
C PHE A 454 -0.11 24.37 2.59
N ILE A 455 -0.15 24.76 1.32
CA ILE A 455 -0.41 26.14 0.91
C ILE A 455 -1.75 26.15 0.18
N PHE A 456 -2.69 26.95 0.67
CA PHE A 456 -3.97 27.18 0.00
C PHE A 456 -4.17 28.68 -0.21
N LYS A 457 -4.55 29.07 -1.43
CA LYS A 457 -4.94 30.44 -1.75
C LYS A 457 -6.28 30.43 -2.45
N GLY A 458 -7.32 30.79 -1.69
CA GLY A 458 -8.66 31.01 -2.23
C GLY A 458 -8.67 32.17 -3.22
N CYS A 459 -9.46 32.05 -4.29
CA CYS A 459 -9.50 33.04 -5.37
C CYS A 459 -10.05 34.41 -4.97
N ASN A 460 -10.64 34.55 -3.77
CA ASN A 460 -11.11 35.82 -3.24
C ASN A 460 -10.10 36.51 -2.31
N CYS A 461 -9.02 35.84 -1.91
CA CYS A 461 -8.00 36.43 -1.04
C CYS A 461 -7.40 37.69 -1.69
N GLY A 462 -7.20 38.73 -0.88
CA GLY A 462 -6.76 40.05 -1.34
C GLY A 462 -7.82 40.87 -2.09
N LYS A 463 -9.03 40.33 -2.31
CA LYS A 463 -10.17 41.08 -2.85
C LYS A 463 -11.06 41.61 -1.73
N LYS A 464 -11.90 42.58 -2.07
CA LYS A 464 -12.87 43.14 -1.12
C LYS A 464 -14.15 42.31 -1.03
N ILE A 465 -14.60 42.02 0.19
CA ILE A 465 -15.90 41.43 0.54
C ILE A 465 -16.86 42.50 1.07
N LYS A 466 -18.16 42.34 0.84
CA LYS A 466 -19.20 43.24 1.37
C LYS A 466 -19.40 43.02 2.87
N THR A 467 -19.35 44.10 3.66
CA THR A 467 -19.67 44.05 5.11
C THR A 467 -20.92 44.85 5.47
N GLY A 468 -21.34 45.78 4.61
CA GLY A 468 -22.50 46.65 4.79
C GLY A 468 -23.16 47.02 3.47
N LEU A 469 -24.06 48.01 3.47
CA LEU A 469 -24.68 48.54 2.24
C LEU A 469 -23.64 49.14 1.29
N ILE A 470 -22.65 49.84 1.85
CA ILE A 470 -21.55 50.49 1.12
C ILE A 470 -20.15 50.07 1.60
N SER A 471 -20.03 49.50 2.80
CA SER A 471 -18.74 49.12 3.38
C SER A 471 -18.22 47.78 2.83
N ARG A 472 -16.90 47.73 2.64
CA ARG A 472 -16.19 46.54 2.16
C ARG A 472 -14.82 46.40 2.83
N GLU A 473 -14.42 45.17 3.11
CA GLU A 473 -13.14 44.85 3.76
C GLU A 473 -12.31 43.90 2.89
N LEU A 474 -10.99 43.93 3.05
CA LEU A 474 -10.10 43.01 2.34
C LEU A 474 -10.12 41.63 2.97
N ILE A 475 -10.26 40.59 2.15
CA ILE A 475 -10.11 39.21 2.58
C ILE A 475 -8.61 38.96 2.85
N PRO A 476 -8.22 38.47 4.04
CA PRO A 476 -6.84 38.22 4.40
C PRO A 476 -6.12 37.28 3.44
N THR A 477 -4.80 37.45 3.32
CA THR A 477 -3.91 36.54 2.58
C THR A 477 -2.73 36.19 3.47
N TYR A 478 -2.39 34.91 3.54
CA TYR A 478 -1.28 34.40 4.35
C TYR A 478 -0.19 33.88 3.44
N ASP A 479 0.64 34.79 2.90
CA ASP A 479 1.72 34.41 1.98
C ASP A 479 2.99 33.93 2.72
N GLN A 480 3.16 34.26 4.01
CA GLN A 480 4.30 33.80 4.81
C GLN A 480 4.05 32.41 5.40
N PRO A 481 5.02 31.48 5.31
CA PRO A 481 4.88 30.15 5.90
C PRO A 481 4.84 30.24 7.42
N ARG A 482 3.88 29.54 8.02
CA ARG A 482 3.80 29.31 9.46
C ARG A 482 4.19 27.86 9.76
N ASP A 483 5.12 27.71 10.70
CA ASP A 483 5.44 26.40 11.24
C ASP A 483 4.32 25.90 12.13
N VAL A 484 3.86 24.68 11.85
CA VAL A 484 2.91 23.93 12.66
C VAL A 484 3.72 22.87 13.40
N VAL A 485 3.83 23.06 14.71
CA VAL A 485 4.68 22.25 15.56
C VAL A 485 3.83 21.34 16.44
N LYS A 486 4.31 20.10 16.60
CA LYS A 486 3.89 19.11 17.59
C LYS A 486 2.38 19.01 17.72
N ASP A 487 1.84 19.50 18.84
CA ASP A 487 0.45 19.33 19.25
C ASP A 487 -0.56 20.09 18.37
N GLU A 488 -0.13 21.12 17.63
CA GLU A 488 -1.00 21.86 16.70
C GLU A 488 -1.29 21.10 15.40
N THR A 489 -0.50 20.06 15.12
CA THR A 489 -0.51 19.34 13.84
C THR A 489 -1.88 18.72 13.55
N GLY A 490 -2.48 18.06 14.54
CA GLY A 490 -3.78 17.39 14.40
C GLY A 490 -4.88 18.35 13.94
N ARG A 491 -5.12 19.43 14.69
CA ARG A 491 -6.11 20.46 14.31
C ARG A 491 -5.87 21.00 12.91
N THR A 492 -4.61 21.28 12.59
CA THR A 492 -4.25 21.89 11.29
C THR A 492 -4.50 20.92 10.14
N LEU A 493 -4.20 19.63 10.31
CA LEU A 493 -4.54 18.59 9.34
C LEU A 493 -6.05 18.50 9.08
N VAL A 494 -6.88 18.58 10.13
CA VAL A 494 -8.35 18.57 9.99
C VAL A 494 -8.84 19.77 9.18
N GLN A 495 -8.26 20.95 9.40
CA GLN A 495 -8.58 22.16 8.62
C GLN A 495 -8.18 22.01 7.16
N CYS A 496 -6.97 21.51 6.89
CA CYS A 496 -6.48 21.22 5.53
C CYS A 496 -7.40 20.22 4.82
N ALA A 497 -7.77 19.12 5.48
CA ALA A 497 -8.66 18.09 4.94
C ALA A 497 -10.07 18.64 4.65
N THR A 498 -10.60 19.52 5.52
CA THR A 498 -11.89 20.18 5.30
C THR A 498 -11.86 21.11 4.08
N ILE A 499 -10.79 21.89 3.91
CA ILE A 499 -10.60 22.74 2.72
C ILE A 499 -10.50 21.91 1.45
N LEU A 500 -9.75 20.80 1.48
CA LEU A 500 -9.64 19.88 0.36
C LEU A 500 -11.01 19.34 -0.04
N GLY A 501 -11.84 18.92 0.92
CA GLY A 501 -13.22 18.49 0.66
C GLY A 501 -14.05 19.57 -0.01
N ALA A 502 -14.05 20.79 0.52
CA ALA A 502 -14.82 21.89 -0.04
C ALA A 502 -14.37 22.34 -1.44
N ILE A 503 -13.14 22.01 -1.86
CA ILE A 503 -12.61 22.34 -3.19
C ILE A 503 -12.71 21.16 -4.17
N ILE A 504 -12.39 19.94 -3.75
CA ILE A 504 -12.33 18.74 -4.61
C ILE A 504 -13.71 18.08 -4.71
N ASP A 505 -14.49 18.10 -3.63
CA ASP A 505 -15.82 17.52 -3.55
C ASP A 505 -16.86 18.49 -2.97
N PRO A 506 -17.05 19.69 -3.57
CA PRO A 506 -17.97 20.71 -3.05
C PRO A 506 -19.44 20.26 -2.96
N GLY A 507 -19.78 19.12 -3.57
CA GLY A 507 -21.13 18.55 -3.58
C GLY A 507 -21.31 17.38 -2.62
N CYS A 508 -20.31 17.07 -1.78
CA CYS A 508 -20.47 16.04 -0.77
C CYS A 508 -21.57 16.43 0.22
N ASP A 509 -22.35 15.46 0.69
CA ASP A 509 -23.42 15.71 1.64
C ASP A 509 -22.88 16.12 3.02
N ASP A 510 -21.65 15.70 3.34
CA ASP A 510 -21.02 15.89 4.64
C ASP A 510 -19.48 16.03 4.54
N LEU A 511 -18.98 17.24 4.77
CA LEU A 511 -17.55 17.55 4.81
C LEU A 511 -16.82 16.87 5.98
N VAL A 512 -17.52 16.58 7.09
CA VAL A 512 -16.96 15.84 8.23
C VAL A 512 -16.73 14.38 7.83
N LYS A 513 -17.69 13.77 7.13
CA LYS A 513 -17.50 12.42 6.59
C LYS A 513 -16.34 12.37 5.59
N TYR A 514 -16.27 13.32 4.67
CA TYR A 514 -15.16 13.42 3.70
C TYR A 514 -13.80 13.52 4.40
N ARG A 515 -13.64 14.47 5.34
CA ARG A 515 -12.33 14.70 6.00
C ARG A 515 -11.91 13.50 6.85
N ARG A 516 -12.85 12.81 7.51
CA ARG A 516 -12.57 11.59 8.28
C ARG A 516 -12.01 10.51 7.36
N LYS A 517 -12.68 10.25 6.23
CA LYS A 517 -12.22 9.29 5.21
C LYS A 517 -10.82 9.63 4.69
N LEU A 518 -10.56 10.91 4.40
CA LEU A 518 -9.23 11.39 3.99
C LEU A 518 -8.17 11.12 5.06
N ILE A 519 -8.42 11.51 6.31
CA ILE A 519 -7.48 11.33 7.42
C ILE A 519 -7.23 9.84 7.72
N GLU A 520 -8.28 9.02 7.67
CA GLU A 520 -8.21 7.57 7.87
C GLU A 520 -7.36 6.88 6.80
N LYS A 521 -7.47 7.30 5.53
CA LYS A 521 -6.61 6.78 4.46
C LYS A 521 -5.17 7.31 4.56
N LEU A 522 -5.00 8.59 4.91
CA LEU A 522 -3.68 9.22 5.03
C LEU A 522 -2.85 8.66 6.19
N GLN A 523 -3.51 8.36 7.33
CA GLN A 523 -2.91 7.86 8.57
C GLN A 523 -1.68 8.70 9.02
N PRO A 524 -1.87 9.99 9.34
CA PRO A 524 -0.76 10.87 9.68
C PRO A 524 -0.14 10.51 11.05
N ILE A 525 1.20 10.53 11.09
CA ILE A 525 1.99 10.29 12.29
C ILE A 525 2.89 11.51 12.52
N TRP A 526 2.76 12.13 13.69
CA TRP A 526 3.53 13.31 14.10
C TRP A 526 3.96 13.21 15.55
N GLU A 527 4.90 14.06 15.95
CA GLU A 527 5.36 14.15 17.34
C GLU A 527 4.36 14.86 18.23
N THR A 528 4.04 14.27 19.39
CA THR A 528 3.24 14.93 20.43
C THR A 528 4.08 15.21 21.67
N THR A 529 3.84 16.34 22.32
CA THR A 529 4.43 16.68 23.63
C THR A 529 3.52 16.37 24.80
N ASP A 530 2.22 16.23 24.56
CA ASP A 530 1.23 15.85 25.57
C ASP A 530 0.37 14.68 25.06
N PRO A 531 0.01 13.68 25.90
CA PRO A 531 -0.91 12.61 25.52
C PRO A 531 -2.27 13.10 25.00
N SER A 532 -2.69 14.30 25.41
CA SER A 532 -3.96 14.94 25.02
C SER A 532 -3.88 15.64 23.65
N ALA A 533 -2.69 15.76 23.06
CA ALA A 533 -2.48 16.43 21.78
C ALA A 533 -2.97 15.62 20.57
N LYS A 534 -3.09 14.30 20.75
CA LYS A 534 -3.78 13.38 19.84
C LYS A 534 -4.68 12.52 20.72
N PRO A 535 -5.93 12.92 20.99
CA PRO A 535 -6.88 12.08 21.73
C PRO A 535 -7.50 11.02 20.81
N VAL A 536 -8.31 10.10 21.37
CA VAL A 536 -9.23 9.28 20.56
C VAL A 536 -10.19 10.19 19.81
N GLY A 537 -10.44 9.91 18.52
CA GLY A 537 -11.27 10.77 17.68
C GLY A 537 -10.69 12.18 17.53
N TRP A 538 -9.37 12.32 17.53
CA TRP A 538 -8.68 13.62 17.42
C TRP A 538 -9.11 14.42 16.19
N GLU A 539 -9.49 13.73 15.11
CA GLU A 539 -9.97 14.32 13.86
C GLU A 539 -11.24 15.16 14.05
N ASP A 540 -12.02 14.91 15.11
CA ASP A 540 -13.15 15.75 15.50
C ASP A 540 -12.81 16.57 16.75
N ARG A 541 -12.19 15.95 17.75
CA ARG A 541 -11.93 16.60 19.03
C ARG A 541 -11.04 17.84 18.91
N SER A 542 -10.07 17.82 17.99
CA SER A 542 -9.13 18.93 17.77
C SER A 542 -9.78 20.19 17.17
N VAL A 543 -10.99 20.07 16.62
CA VAL A 543 -11.78 21.16 16.05
C VAL A 543 -13.09 21.42 16.79
N SER A 544 -13.37 20.68 17.87
CA SER A 544 -14.61 20.81 18.64
C SER A 544 -14.77 22.21 19.24
N GLY A 545 -16.00 22.74 19.20
CA GLY A 545 -16.33 24.09 19.64
C GLY A 545 -15.84 25.20 18.70
N THR A 546 -15.28 24.86 17.54
CA THR A 546 -14.83 25.84 16.54
C THR A 546 -15.73 25.82 15.30
N ALA A 547 -15.60 26.84 14.44
CA ALA A 547 -16.29 26.87 13.14
C ALA A 547 -15.93 25.69 12.21
N TRP A 548 -14.91 24.90 12.56
CA TRP A 548 -14.47 23.72 11.83
C TRP A 548 -15.13 22.44 12.32
N GLU A 549 -15.85 22.41 13.44
CA GLU A 549 -16.45 21.17 13.96
C GLU A 549 -17.49 20.60 12.99
N HIS A 550 -18.45 21.45 12.62
CA HIS A 550 -19.55 21.14 11.69
C HIS A 550 -19.61 22.20 10.57
N PRO A 551 -18.65 22.20 9.65
CA PRO A 551 -18.62 23.18 8.56
C PRO A 551 -19.86 22.97 7.68
N ASN A 552 -20.70 24.00 7.59
CA ASN A 552 -21.88 23.96 6.73
C ASN A 552 -21.44 23.91 5.26
N VAL A 553 -21.63 22.79 4.57
CA VAL A 553 -21.21 22.59 3.17
C VAL A 553 -21.65 23.74 2.26
N VAL A 554 -22.88 24.21 2.44
CA VAL A 554 -23.46 25.32 1.68
C VAL A 554 -22.83 26.66 2.08
N GLY A 555 -22.68 26.91 3.38
CA GLY A 555 -22.16 28.18 3.91
C GLY A 555 -20.63 28.30 3.99
N PHE A 556 -19.87 27.24 3.70
CA PHE A 556 -18.43 27.21 3.88
C PHE A 556 -17.71 27.95 2.75
N ARG A 557 -17.47 29.26 2.97
CA ARG A 557 -16.87 30.19 1.99
C ARG A 557 -15.37 29.95 1.76
N VAL A 558 -14.99 28.72 1.42
CA VAL A 558 -13.59 28.26 1.26
C VAL A 558 -12.78 29.14 0.31
N HIS A 559 -13.42 29.75 -0.70
CA HIS A 559 -12.75 30.65 -1.64
C HIS A 559 -12.20 31.93 -1.01
N ASN A 560 -12.64 32.27 0.21
CA ASN A 560 -12.14 33.40 1.00
C ASN A 560 -10.97 33.00 1.93
N PHE A 561 -10.59 31.73 2.00
CA PHE A 561 -9.55 31.27 2.92
C PHE A 561 -8.17 31.27 2.26
N SER A 562 -7.15 31.55 3.06
CA SER A 562 -5.74 31.41 2.69
C SER A 562 -5.00 30.75 3.84
N MET A 563 -4.05 29.87 3.54
CA MET A 563 -3.20 29.17 4.49
C MET A 563 -1.82 28.93 3.88
N ASN A 564 -0.77 29.00 4.69
CA ASN A 564 0.59 28.61 4.31
C ASN A 564 1.24 27.94 5.52
N TYR A 565 1.18 26.60 5.55
CA TYR A 565 1.65 25.80 6.67
C TYR A 565 2.81 24.91 6.30
N ARG A 566 3.79 24.83 7.20
CA ARG A 566 4.85 23.82 7.18
C ARG A 566 4.71 22.96 8.43
N MET A 567 4.28 21.71 8.27
CA MET A 567 4.05 20.80 9.39
C MET A 567 5.36 20.11 9.77
N THR A 568 6.20 20.80 10.55
CA THR A 568 7.57 20.37 10.86
C THR A 568 7.66 19.14 11.76
N SER A 569 6.57 18.80 12.46
CA SER A 569 6.52 17.63 13.35
C SER A 569 5.94 16.38 12.70
N MET A 570 5.55 16.45 11.43
CA MET A 570 5.12 15.27 10.67
C MET A 570 6.30 14.32 10.47
N LYS A 571 6.14 13.06 10.88
CA LYS A 571 7.15 12.00 10.73
C LYS A 571 6.92 11.20 9.47
N LYS A 572 5.69 10.72 9.27
CA LYS A 572 5.29 9.89 8.13
C LYS A 572 3.77 9.83 7.99
N CYS A 573 3.31 9.22 6.91
CA CYS A 573 1.92 8.84 6.68
C CYS A 573 1.87 7.31 6.52
N GLY A 574 0.80 6.68 7.01
CA GLY A 574 0.56 5.24 6.82
C GLY A 574 -0.04 4.88 5.45
N SER A 575 -0.52 5.87 4.69
CA SER A 575 -0.98 5.67 3.31
C SER A 575 0.10 5.00 2.44
N ARG A 576 -0.31 4.04 1.61
CA ARG A 576 0.57 3.42 0.60
C ARG A 576 1.00 4.36 -0.52
N LEU A 577 0.29 5.48 -0.69
CA LEU A 577 0.70 6.58 -1.57
C LEU A 577 1.87 7.38 -0.99
N ALA A 578 2.24 7.20 0.28
CA ALA A 578 3.39 7.82 0.93
C ALA A 578 4.54 6.81 1.04
N ASN A 579 5.20 6.52 -0.07
CA ASN A 579 6.30 5.55 -0.14
C ASN A 579 7.58 6.19 -0.72
N GLY A 580 8.65 5.42 -0.86
CA GLY A 580 9.96 5.93 -1.29
C GLY A 580 9.94 6.67 -2.62
N SER A 581 9.12 6.24 -3.59
CA SER A 581 9.06 6.84 -4.93
C SER A 581 8.22 8.12 -4.98
N THR A 582 7.32 8.33 -4.02
CA THR A 582 6.39 9.46 -3.99
C THR A 582 6.64 10.46 -2.86
N ALA A 583 7.47 10.11 -1.87
CA ALA A 583 7.72 10.90 -0.67
C ALA A 583 8.17 12.34 -0.97
N ASN A 584 8.91 12.53 -2.06
CA ASN A 584 9.44 13.83 -2.46
C ASN A 584 8.57 14.54 -3.51
N ILE A 585 7.42 14.01 -3.90
CA ILE A 585 6.56 14.63 -4.92
C ILE A 585 5.62 15.64 -4.27
N THR A 586 5.59 16.85 -4.83
CA THR A 586 4.64 17.92 -4.47
C THR A 586 3.66 18.15 -5.61
N CYS A 587 2.38 18.29 -5.27
CA CYS A 587 1.29 18.58 -6.18
C CYS A 587 0.93 20.08 -6.15
N HIS A 588 0.84 20.69 -7.32
CA HIS A 588 0.27 22.03 -7.52
C HIS A 588 -1.11 21.87 -8.16
N VAL A 589 -2.16 22.14 -7.40
CA VAL A 589 -3.54 22.12 -7.87
C VAL A 589 -3.99 23.53 -8.23
N SER A 590 -4.57 23.71 -9.41
CA SER A 590 -5.19 24.96 -9.84
C SER A 590 -6.63 24.72 -10.25
N VAL A 591 -7.55 25.51 -9.71
CA VAL A 591 -8.99 25.47 -10.01
C VAL A 591 -9.33 26.60 -10.96
N ASN A 592 -10.26 26.40 -11.90
CA ASN A 592 -10.62 27.40 -12.91
C ASN A 592 -11.17 28.74 -12.35
N CYS A 593 -11.60 28.77 -11.08
CA CYS A 593 -11.99 29.98 -10.38
C CYS A 593 -10.80 30.84 -9.93
N GLY A 594 -9.58 30.29 -9.99
CA GLY A 594 -8.32 30.92 -9.55
C GLY A 594 -7.80 30.43 -8.19
N CYS A 595 -8.46 29.48 -7.52
CA CYS A 595 -7.91 28.90 -6.31
C CYS A 595 -6.67 28.05 -6.62
N SER A 596 -5.70 28.04 -5.71
CA SER A 596 -4.53 27.18 -5.81
C SER A 596 -4.24 26.42 -4.51
N ILE A 597 -3.72 25.20 -4.64
CA ILE A 597 -3.24 24.37 -3.53
C ILE A 597 -1.83 23.87 -3.87
N VAL A 598 -0.93 23.87 -2.89
CA VAL A 598 0.37 23.17 -2.95
C VAL A 598 0.46 22.24 -1.74
N ALA A 599 0.61 20.95 -1.99
CA ALA A 599 0.64 19.93 -0.93
C ALA A 599 1.35 18.64 -1.40
N PRO A 600 1.80 17.77 -0.47
CA PRO A 600 2.37 16.47 -0.79
C PRO A 600 1.47 15.61 -1.66
N PHE A 601 2.10 14.78 -2.50
CA PHE A 601 1.41 13.84 -3.39
C PHE A 601 0.36 12.99 -2.66
N ALA A 602 0.74 12.32 -1.57
CA ALA A 602 -0.15 11.44 -0.82
C ALA A 602 -1.40 12.19 -0.33
N LEU A 603 -1.25 13.43 0.18
CA LEU A 603 -2.39 14.20 0.68
C LEU A 603 -3.38 14.56 -0.45
N ILE A 604 -2.88 15.00 -1.61
CA ILE A 604 -3.76 15.36 -2.74
C ILE A 604 -4.45 14.15 -3.34
N PHE A 605 -3.74 13.03 -3.50
CA PHE A 605 -4.34 11.84 -4.10
C PHE A 605 -5.27 11.10 -3.14
N GLU A 606 -5.00 11.08 -1.83
CA GLU A 606 -5.98 10.60 -0.87
C GLU A 606 -7.22 11.51 -0.81
N ALA A 607 -7.07 12.81 -1.07
CA ALA A 607 -8.23 13.70 -1.15
C ALA A 607 -9.12 13.35 -2.37
N ILE A 608 -8.54 12.84 -3.46
CA ILE A 608 -9.30 12.35 -4.62
C ILE A 608 -9.97 11.01 -4.31
N THR A 609 -9.30 10.09 -3.60
CA THR A 609 -9.88 8.80 -3.20
C THR A 609 -11.00 8.97 -2.15
N ALA A 610 -10.94 10.03 -1.34
CA ALA A 610 -11.93 10.36 -0.32
C ALA A 610 -13.27 10.91 -0.86
N VAL A 611 -13.35 11.25 -2.15
CA VAL A 611 -14.58 11.71 -2.81
C VAL A 611 -15.75 10.76 -2.53
N GLN A 612 -16.94 11.33 -2.29
CA GLN A 612 -18.16 10.58 -2.06
C GLN A 612 -18.55 9.79 -3.33
N GLY A 613 -18.80 8.48 -3.19
CA GLY A 613 -19.10 7.62 -4.33
C GLY A 613 -17.91 7.46 -5.28
N SER A 614 -16.68 7.53 -4.76
CA SER A 614 -15.48 7.37 -5.56
C SER A 614 -15.34 5.97 -6.14
N SER A 615 -14.97 5.87 -7.41
CA SER A 615 -14.69 4.59 -8.09
C SER A 615 -13.42 3.89 -7.59
N LEU A 616 -12.63 4.59 -6.77
CA LEU A 616 -11.36 4.12 -6.19
C LEU A 616 -11.55 3.37 -4.87
N GLY A 617 -12.79 3.10 -4.46
CA GLY A 617 -13.10 2.24 -3.32
C GLY A 617 -13.03 2.91 -1.95
N GLU A 618 -13.78 2.34 -1.00
CA GLU A 618 -13.83 2.81 0.39
C GLU A 618 -12.63 2.31 1.20
N THR A 619 -12.23 1.05 1.00
CA THR A 619 -11.12 0.40 1.72
C THR A 619 -9.85 0.38 0.87
N ALA A 620 -8.67 0.19 1.46
CA ALA A 620 -7.42 0.08 0.70
C ALA A 620 -7.30 -1.23 -0.11
N ALA A 621 -7.99 -2.28 0.31
CA ALA A 621 -8.07 -3.56 -0.38
C ALA A 621 -9.35 -4.31 -0.02
N LYS A 622 -9.94 -4.98 -1.00
CA LYS A 622 -11.09 -5.87 -0.82
C LYS A 622 -10.64 -7.32 -0.93
N SER A 623 -11.12 -8.18 -0.02
CA SER A 623 -10.94 -9.63 -0.11
C SER A 623 -12.17 -10.30 -0.73
N ASP A 624 -11.98 -11.39 -1.47
CA ASP A 624 -13.03 -12.34 -1.83
C ASP A 624 -13.19 -13.45 -0.78
N ASP A 625 -14.08 -14.42 -1.04
CA ASP A 625 -14.39 -15.52 -0.10
C ASP A 625 -13.20 -16.47 0.15
N ASP A 626 -12.20 -16.46 -0.74
CA ASP A 626 -10.96 -17.23 -0.60
C ASP A 626 -9.82 -16.36 -0.04
N ASP A 627 -10.15 -15.22 0.59
CA ASP A 627 -9.22 -14.22 1.13
C ASP A 627 -8.26 -13.61 0.09
N ARG A 628 -8.55 -13.78 -1.22
CA ARG A 628 -7.76 -13.13 -2.28
C ARG A 628 -8.03 -11.64 -2.28
N ILE A 629 -6.98 -10.85 -2.32
CA ILE A 629 -7.07 -9.40 -2.22
C ILE A 629 -6.98 -8.70 -3.57
N VAL A 630 -7.72 -7.60 -3.71
CA VAL A 630 -7.61 -6.64 -4.82
C VAL A 630 -7.50 -5.24 -4.24
N LEU A 631 -6.49 -4.50 -4.67
CA LEU A 631 -6.19 -3.16 -4.15
C LEU A 631 -7.15 -2.08 -4.69
N GLN A 632 -7.52 -1.16 -3.80
CA GLN A 632 -8.51 -0.10 -4.00
C GLN A 632 -8.06 1.20 -3.31
N ASP A 633 -6.79 1.54 -3.45
CA ASP A 633 -6.20 2.73 -2.80
C ASP A 633 -5.85 3.84 -3.81
N GLY A 634 -6.25 3.66 -5.08
CA GLY A 634 -5.90 4.56 -6.17
C GLY A 634 -4.40 4.58 -6.51
N LEU A 635 -3.58 3.72 -5.91
CA LEU A 635 -2.17 3.62 -6.26
C LEU A 635 -2.06 3.08 -7.70
N GLY A 636 -1.42 3.85 -8.58
CA GLY A 636 -1.36 3.60 -10.02
C GLY A 636 -2.09 4.65 -10.86
N LEU A 637 -3.02 5.44 -10.28
CA LEU A 637 -3.65 6.59 -10.96
C LEU A 637 -2.63 7.49 -11.68
N VAL A 638 -1.50 7.67 -11.01
CA VAL A 638 -0.33 8.40 -11.45
C VAL A 638 0.89 7.53 -11.21
N GLN A 639 1.81 7.55 -12.16
CA GLN A 639 3.05 6.78 -12.15
C GLN A 639 4.21 7.64 -11.65
N VAL A 640 5.25 6.99 -11.09
CA VAL A 640 6.43 7.67 -10.54
C VAL A 640 7.09 8.61 -11.56
N GLY A 641 7.20 8.19 -12.83
CA GLY A 641 7.76 9.02 -13.89
C GLY A 641 6.89 10.22 -14.31
N ASP A 642 5.74 10.45 -13.68
CA ASP A 642 4.88 11.60 -13.97
C ASP A 642 5.35 12.90 -13.31
N VAL A 643 6.47 12.92 -12.59
CA VAL A 643 7.09 14.16 -12.10
C VAL A 643 7.33 15.14 -13.26
N GLY A 644 6.87 16.38 -13.10
CA GLY A 644 6.90 17.42 -14.13
C GLY A 644 5.68 17.43 -15.06
N LYS A 645 4.87 16.38 -15.06
CA LYS A 645 3.63 16.28 -15.87
C LYS A 645 2.43 16.85 -15.14
N ALA A 646 1.33 17.00 -15.87
CA ALA A 646 0.08 17.50 -15.33
C ALA A 646 -1.12 16.68 -15.80
N PHE A 647 -2.16 16.72 -14.96
CA PHE A 647 -3.42 16.02 -15.12
C PHE A 647 -4.56 17.02 -14.99
N ASP A 648 -5.60 16.85 -15.79
CA ASP A 648 -6.82 17.63 -15.68
C ASP A 648 -7.92 16.76 -15.05
N LEU A 649 -8.64 17.32 -14.08
CA LEU A 649 -9.96 16.82 -13.71
C LEU A 649 -10.99 17.40 -14.67
N VAL A 650 -11.70 16.50 -15.34
CA VAL A 650 -12.81 16.82 -16.23
C VAL A 650 -14.13 16.41 -15.61
N ALA A 651 -15.21 17.09 -15.97
CA ALA A 651 -16.57 16.71 -15.61
C ALA A 651 -17.43 16.54 -16.86
N PHE A 652 -18.23 15.48 -16.91
CA PHE A 652 -19.20 15.23 -17.98
C PHE A 652 -20.51 16.00 -17.73
N SER A 653 -20.90 16.15 -16.47
CA SER A 653 -22.15 16.78 -16.04
C SER A 653 -21.91 18.01 -15.16
N GLY A 654 -22.97 18.79 -14.94
CA GLY A 654 -22.91 20.01 -14.14
C GLY A 654 -22.27 21.21 -14.83
N ASN A 655 -22.04 22.29 -14.08
CA ASN A 655 -21.48 23.54 -14.57
C ASN A 655 -20.04 23.72 -14.06
N ILE A 656 -19.06 23.68 -14.98
CA ILE A 656 -17.65 23.86 -14.61
C ILE A 656 -17.35 25.25 -14.01
N GLN A 657 -18.19 26.26 -14.24
CA GLN A 657 -18.04 27.58 -13.63
C GLN A 657 -18.61 27.68 -12.21
N ALA A 658 -19.13 26.58 -11.63
CA ALA A 658 -19.77 26.59 -10.31
C ALA A 658 -18.90 27.23 -9.21
N HIS A 659 -17.61 26.89 -9.12
CA HIS A 659 -16.68 27.52 -8.17
C HIS A 659 -16.54 29.03 -8.41
N LYS A 660 -16.48 29.46 -9.67
CA LYS A 660 -16.35 30.88 -10.03
C LYS A 660 -17.60 31.66 -9.66
N LEU A 661 -18.78 31.12 -9.95
CA LEU A 661 -20.07 31.73 -9.59
C LEU A 661 -20.25 31.79 -8.07
N TYR A 662 -20.00 30.68 -7.38
CA TYR A 662 -20.08 30.60 -5.93
C TYR A 662 -19.11 31.56 -5.23
N SER A 663 -17.84 31.60 -5.65
CA SER A 663 -16.86 32.56 -5.11
C SER A 663 -17.26 34.03 -5.35
N ALA A 664 -17.87 34.34 -6.49
CA ALA A 664 -18.39 35.68 -6.76
C ALA A 664 -19.55 36.04 -5.82
N SER A 665 -20.46 35.09 -5.57
CA SER A 665 -21.57 35.26 -4.63
C SER A 665 -21.08 35.44 -3.19
N CYS A 666 -20.11 34.64 -2.74
CA CYS A 666 -19.46 34.78 -1.43
C CYS A 666 -18.88 36.18 -1.19
N ARG A 667 -18.39 36.86 -2.23
CA ARG A 667 -17.83 38.21 -2.13
C ARG A 667 -18.88 39.32 -2.14
N LYS A 668 -19.99 39.11 -2.86
CA LYS A 668 -21.07 40.09 -3.03
C LYS A 668 -21.99 40.18 -1.82
N ASN A 669 -21.93 39.19 -0.94
CA ASN A 669 -22.83 39.00 0.20
C ASN A 669 -22.05 39.05 1.52
N LYS A 670 -22.72 39.47 2.59
CA LYS A 670 -22.09 39.60 3.93
C LYS A 670 -21.74 38.24 4.51
N GLU A 671 -20.70 38.15 5.34
CA GLU A 671 -20.19 36.88 5.92
C GLU A 671 -21.30 36.00 6.52
N ASN A 672 -22.25 36.62 7.22
CA ASN A 672 -23.35 35.95 7.92
C ASN A 672 -24.50 35.49 7.01
N GLU A 673 -24.45 35.78 5.71
CA GLU A 673 -25.47 35.35 4.75
C GLU A 673 -25.13 33.95 4.22
N THR A 674 -26.09 33.02 4.28
CA THR A 674 -25.93 31.68 3.70
C THR A 674 -25.98 31.76 2.17
N ILE A 675 -24.97 31.19 1.51
CA ILE A 675 -24.88 31.18 0.03
C ILE A 675 -25.02 29.76 -0.46
N VAL A 676 -25.91 29.51 -1.42
CA VAL A 676 -26.03 28.21 -2.08
C VAL A 676 -25.35 28.22 -3.44
N HIS A 677 -25.00 27.03 -3.93
CA HIS A 677 -24.63 26.88 -5.32
C HIS A 677 -25.87 27.12 -6.20
N GLU A 678 -25.83 28.21 -6.98
CA GLU A 678 -26.91 28.59 -7.91
C GLU A 678 -26.96 27.70 -9.16
N VAL A 679 -25.93 26.88 -9.38
CA VAL A 679 -25.81 25.99 -10.53
C VAL A 679 -25.39 24.59 -10.08
N PRO A 680 -25.76 23.54 -10.84
CA PRO A 680 -25.32 22.18 -10.55
C PRO A 680 -23.79 22.07 -10.54
N LEU A 681 -23.25 21.39 -9.52
CA LEU A 681 -21.81 21.19 -9.35
C LEU A 681 -21.25 20.21 -10.40
N PRO A 682 -19.95 20.31 -10.75
CA PRO A 682 -19.30 19.36 -11.65
C PRO A 682 -19.43 17.92 -11.13
N SER A 683 -19.95 17.02 -11.95
CA SER A 683 -20.14 15.61 -11.63
C SER A 683 -19.84 14.71 -12.82
N GLY A 684 -19.75 13.41 -12.59
CA GLY A 684 -19.20 12.48 -13.59
C GLY A 684 -17.74 12.85 -13.87
N ARG A 685 -16.96 12.97 -12.79
CA ARG A 685 -15.58 13.44 -12.78
C ARG A 685 -14.65 12.34 -13.23
N ALA A 686 -13.60 12.72 -13.95
CA ALA A 686 -12.50 11.83 -14.32
C ALA A 686 -11.17 12.59 -14.32
N LEU A 687 -10.10 11.87 -13.98
CA LEU A 687 -8.72 12.32 -14.10
C LEU A 687 -8.17 11.87 -15.47
N VAL A 688 -7.69 12.83 -16.25
CA VAL A 688 -7.08 12.62 -17.57
C VAL A 688 -5.74 13.35 -17.62
N ARG A 689 -4.83 12.98 -18.53
CA ARG A 689 -3.60 13.75 -18.71
C ARG A 689 -3.86 15.10 -19.40
N GLU A 690 -2.98 16.07 -19.20
CA GLU A 690 -3.08 17.41 -19.78
C GLU A 690 -3.22 17.39 -21.32
N GLU A 691 -2.61 16.42 -22.00
CA GLU A 691 -2.68 16.29 -23.46
C GLU A 691 -4.05 15.83 -23.98
N PHE A 692 -4.94 15.37 -23.09
CA PHE A 692 -6.29 15.00 -23.45
C PHE A 692 -7.09 16.24 -23.89
N THR A 693 -7.69 16.17 -25.09
CA THR A 693 -8.51 17.23 -25.66
C THR A 693 -9.87 16.69 -26.14
N HIS A 694 -10.88 17.56 -26.08
CA HIS A 694 -12.17 17.39 -26.73
C HIS A 694 -12.48 18.71 -27.45
N ALA A 695 -12.31 18.74 -28.77
CA ALA A 695 -12.52 19.94 -29.57
C ALA A 695 -14.01 20.08 -29.95
N ALA A 696 -14.46 21.30 -30.28
CA ALA A 696 -15.82 21.52 -30.78
C ALA A 696 -16.12 20.73 -32.07
N THR A 697 -15.08 20.37 -32.83
CA THR A 697 -15.15 19.53 -34.04
C THR A 697 -15.24 18.03 -33.74
N ASP A 698 -15.07 17.59 -32.49
CA ASP A 698 -15.13 16.18 -32.06
C ASP A 698 -16.58 15.68 -31.86
N ILE A 699 -17.52 16.12 -32.71
CA ILE A 699 -18.97 15.86 -32.56
C ILE A 699 -19.29 14.35 -32.56
N MET A 700 -18.49 13.54 -33.25
CA MET A 700 -18.67 12.08 -33.32
C MET A 700 -18.02 11.30 -32.18
N LYS A 701 -17.24 11.98 -31.33
CA LYS A 701 -16.44 11.33 -30.29
C LYS A 701 -17.35 10.79 -29.20
N ASP A 702 -17.15 9.51 -28.89
CA ASP A 702 -17.97 8.77 -27.95
C ASP A 702 -17.13 8.34 -26.74
N TYR A 703 -17.78 8.26 -25.60
CA TYR A 703 -17.16 8.00 -24.31
C TYR A 703 -17.85 6.85 -23.59
N GLY A 704 -17.09 6.16 -22.76
CA GLY A 704 -17.57 5.08 -21.91
C GLY A 704 -16.65 4.89 -20.71
N TYR A 705 -16.93 3.91 -19.86
CA TYR A 705 -15.97 3.46 -18.84
C TYR A 705 -16.09 1.97 -18.56
N VAL A 706 -14.99 1.37 -18.10
CA VAL A 706 -14.95 0.00 -17.58
C VAL A 706 -15.10 0.05 -16.07
N TYR A 707 -16.05 -0.71 -15.54
CA TYR A 707 -16.20 -0.89 -14.09
C TYR A 707 -15.13 -1.86 -13.57
N THR A 708 -14.37 -1.45 -12.56
CA THR A 708 -13.23 -2.24 -12.02
C THR A 708 -13.45 -2.74 -10.60
N GLY A 709 -14.69 -2.66 -10.09
CA GLY A 709 -15.05 -3.20 -8.78
C GLY A 709 -14.46 -2.45 -7.59
N GLY A 710 -14.21 -1.15 -7.75
CA GLY A 710 -13.61 -0.28 -6.72
C GLY A 710 -12.11 -0.03 -6.88
N SER A 711 -11.48 -0.54 -7.94
CA SER A 711 -10.04 -0.31 -8.20
C SER A 711 -9.77 0.99 -8.97
N GLY A 712 -10.79 1.78 -9.30
CA GLY A 712 -10.75 2.92 -10.21
C GLY A 712 -11.28 2.59 -11.60
N ASN A 713 -12.44 3.13 -11.98
CA ASN A 713 -13.07 2.84 -13.28
C ASN A 713 -12.28 3.47 -14.43
N LEU A 714 -12.03 2.74 -15.50
CA LEU A 714 -11.19 3.21 -16.60
C LEU A 714 -12.02 3.99 -17.62
N LEU A 715 -11.71 5.28 -17.83
CA LEU A 715 -12.39 6.13 -18.81
C LEU A 715 -11.97 5.76 -20.23
N LEU A 716 -12.95 5.58 -21.10
CA LEU A 716 -12.78 5.20 -22.50
C LEU A 716 -13.17 6.33 -23.45
N SER A 717 -12.48 6.42 -24.60
CA SER A 717 -12.86 7.30 -25.71
C SER A 717 -12.61 6.67 -27.08
N ARG A 718 -13.45 6.99 -28.06
CA ARG A 718 -13.28 6.65 -29.48
C ARG A 718 -13.72 7.80 -30.37
N LYS A 719 -13.17 7.93 -31.58
CA LYS A 719 -13.52 9.01 -32.52
C LYS A 719 -14.80 8.71 -33.31
N HIS A 720 -14.96 7.47 -33.79
CA HIS A 720 -16.13 7.03 -34.53
C HIS A 720 -16.72 5.73 -33.95
N ARG A 721 -17.99 5.46 -34.24
CA ARG A 721 -18.74 4.31 -33.67
C ARG A 721 -18.12 2.93 -33.98
N LEU A 722 -17.39 2.80 -35.09
CA LEU A 722 -16.72 1.56 -35.48
C LEU A 722 -15.28 1.47 -34.95
N ASP A 723 -14.72 2.56 -34.45
CA ASP A 723 -13.37 2.55 -33.90
C ASP A 723 -13.34 1.80 -32.57
N PRO A 724 -12.24 1.08 -32.28
CA PRO A 724 -12.00 0.58 -30.94
C PRO A 724 -11.84 1.74 -29.95
N TYR A 725 -12.30 1.53 -28.74
CA TYR A 725 -12.07 2.43 -27.62
C TYR A 725 -10.59 2.46 -27.23
N LYS A 726 -10.18 3.57 -26.62
CA LYS A 726 -8.89 3.75 -25.98
C LYS A 726 -9.12 4.15 -24.53
N ILE A 727 -8.26 3.69 -23.62
CA ILE A 727 -8.25 4.16 -22.23
C ILE A 727 -7.58 5.54 -22.21
N VAL A 728 -8.30 6.55 -21.72
CA VAL A 728 -7.87 7.95 -21.74
C VAL A 728 -7.79 8.60 -20.36
N GLY A 729 -8.21 7.89 -19.31
CA GLY A 729 -8.22 8.39 -17.95
C GLY A 729 -8.81 7.41 -16.96
N VAL A 730 -9.03 7.88 -15.74
CA VAL A 730 -9.70 7.14 -14.67
C VAL A 730 -10.85 7.97 -14.14
N CYS A 731 -12.04 7.40 -14.01
CA CYS A 731 -13.18 8.05 -13.42
C CYS A 731 -12.94 8.24 -11.91
N ILE A 732 -13.29 9.41 -11.39
CA ILE A 732 -13.31 9.65 -9.95
C ILE A 732 -14.66 9.22 -9.41
N ASP A 733 -15.77 9.65 -10.02
CA ASP A 733 -17.10 9.18 -9.64
C ASP A 733 -17.31 7.73 -10.13
N GLU A 734 -17.89 6.87 -9.28
CA GLU A 734 -18.19 5.47 -9.60
C GLU A 734 -19.21 5.34 -10.74
N PHE A 735 -20.23 6.20 -10.74
CA PHE A 735 -21.26 6.22 -11.76
C PHE A 735 -21.22 7.51 -12.58
N ILE A 736 -21.18 7.35 -13.90
CA ILE A 736 -21.37 8.45 -14.86
C ILE A 736 -22.61 8.14 -15.71
N PRO A 737 -23.59 9.07 -15.80
CA PRO A 737 -24.79 8.87 -16.60
C PRO A 737 -24.47 8.48 -18.05
N ASN A 738 -25.19 7.49 -18.58
CA ASN A 738 -24.94 6.93 -19.90
C ASN A 738 -26.25 6.55 -20.61
N LYS A 739 -26.22 6.46 -21.95
CA LYS A 739 -27.40 6.21 -22.77
C LYS A 739 -27.62 4.74 -23.11
N ASN A 740 -26.54 3.99 -23.26
CA ASN A 740 -26.59 2.67 -23.90
C ASN A 740 -26.43 1.50 -22.90
N GLY A 741 -26.24 1.81 -21.62
CA GLY A 741 -25.97 0.82 -20.60
C GLY A 741 -24.65 0.08 -20.82
N GLU A 742 -24.60 -1.13 -20.27
CA GLU A 742 -23.47 -2.03 -20.43
C GLU A 742 -23.47 -2.68 -21.81
N GLN A 743 -22.37 -2.50 -22.53
CA GLN A 743 -22.16 -3.03 -23.87
C GLN A 743 -20.81 -3.72 -23.93
N THR A 744 -20.70 -4.74 -24.79
CA THR A 744 -19.39 -5.33 -25.06
C THR A 744 -18.64 -4.50 -26.09
N VAL A 745 -17.45 -4.02 -25.73
CA VAL A 745 -16.61 -3.15 -26.56
C VAL A 745 -15.24 -3.75 -26.83
N ALA A 746 -14.58 -3.27 -27.88
CA ALA A 746 -13.17 -3.53 -28.13
C ALA A 746 -12.32 -2.33 -27.69
N ILE A 747 -11.25 -2.58 -26.95
CA ILE A 747 -10.25 -1.61 -26.52
C ILE A 747 -8.94 -1.90 -27.26
N ARG A 748 -8.31 -0.85 -27.78
CA ARG A 748 -6.98 -0.90 -28.42
C ARG A 748 -5.92 -0.34 -27.50
#